data_AF-A0A7I7JMS9-F1
#
_entry.id   AF-A0A7I7JMS9-F1
#
_cell.length_a   1.000
_cell.length_b   1.000
_cell.length_c   1.000
_cell.angle_alpha   90.00
_cell.angle_beta   90.00
_cell.angle_gamma   90.00
#
_symmetry.space_group_name_H-M   'P 1'
#
loop_
_entity.id
_entity.type
_entity.pdbx_description
1 polymer ?
#
loop_
_entity_poly.entity_id
_entity_poly.type
_entity_poly.pdbx_seq_one_letter_code
_entity_poly.pdbx_strand_id
1 'polypeptide(L)'
;MTDTTLPPGDDSVERIEPVDIQQEMQRSYIDYAMSVIVGRALPEVRDGLKPVHRRVLYAMFDSGFRPDRSHAKSARSVAETMGNYHPHGDSSIYDTLVRMAQPWSLRYPLVDGQGNFGSPGNDPPAAMRYCLTGDALVRQPFGKSVRIGDVVGGAQPNSDNTVELKVLGRHGNPVVADRLFHSGEHQTYTVRTAEGYEVTGTANHPLLCLVDVAGVPTLLWKLVEEIRPGDRVVLQRTPPTEIGPAEWEPTLEALLAGAFISEGFVSETRAELRRSRLAELIGQRSAQKSVPEWVWQAPTAIKRVFLQALFEGDGSCSALPRNMIQVSYSTRSEQLGKDVQQLLLEFGVVSKRYQHATGEHKVVITNRGQAELFASQIGFGGAKQEKLVGILASLPPCAGMDDDHVPGLATFIRRHCGSRWVDKDWLNRHNIDRLSRWRRDGAEILSRIADPDVRAIATELTDGRFYYAEVASVTEAGTQAVYSLRVDTDDHAFITNGFVSHNTEARLTPLAMEMLREIDEETVDFVPNYDGRVQEPTVLPSRFPNLLANGSGGIAVGMATNIPPHNLRELAEAVFWCLDNHDADEETTLDAVMERVKGPDFPTSGLIVGSQGIGDAYRTGRGSIRMRGVVEIEEDARGRALLVITELPYQVNHDNFITSIADQVRDGKLVGIANIEDQSSDRVGLRIVVEVKRDAVAKVVLNNLYKHTQLQTSFGANMLSIVDGVPRTLRLDQMIRHYVAHQLDVIVRRTTYRLRKANERAHILRGLVKALDALDEVIALIRASQTVDVARQGLISLLDIDEIQAQAILDMQLRRLAALERQKIIDDLAKIEAEIADLEDILAKPERQRGIVQQELAEIVEKYGDDRRTRIIAADGDVADEDLIAREDVVVTITETGYAKRTKTDLYRSQKRGGKGVQGAGLKQDDIVAHFFVCSTHDWILFFTTQGRVYRAKAYDLPEALRTARGQHVANLLAFQPEERIAQVIQIKGYEDAPYLVLATRNGLVKKSKLTDFDSNRSGGIVAINLREGDELVGAMLCSAEDDLLLVSANGQSIRFSATDEALRPMGRATSGVQGMRFNADDYLLSLNVVREDTYLLVATAGGYAKRTAIEEYTAQGRGGKGILTIQYDPKRGRLVGALIVDDDSELYAITSGGGVIRTAARQVRKAGRQTKGVRLMNLGEGDTLIAIARNADEEAADDDSDS
;
A
#
# COMPACT_ATOMS: atom_id res chain seq x y z
N MET A 1 -7.53 23.76 50.25
CA MET A 1 -7.56 23.37 51.68
C MET A 1 -6.17 23.56 52.25
N THR A 2 -6.12 24.06 53.47
CA THR A 2 -4.96 24.39 54.30
C THR A 2 -4.13 23.15 54.66
N ASP A 3 -2.80 23.22 54.60
CA ASP A 3 -1.97 23.07 55.82
C ASP A 3 -0.47 23.37 55.63
N THR A 4 -0.02 24.33 56.45
CA THR A 4 1.28 24.50 57.13
C THR A 4 2.60 24.00 56.50
N THR A 5 3.43 24.96 56.06
CA THR A 5 4.90 24.85 56.08
C THR A 5 5.44 25.48 57.38
N LEU A 6 5.99 24.68 58.29
CA LEU A 6 6.83 25.13 59.41
C LEU A 6 8.29 25.32 58.94
N PRO A 7 9.07 26.27 59.50
CA PRO A 7 10.48 26.44 59.16
C PRO A 7 11.37 25.39 59.86
N PRO A 8 12.58 25.10 59.33
CA PRO A 8 13.38 23.97 59.79
C PRO A 8 14.13 24.29 61.08
N GLY A 9 14.04 23.37 62.04
CA GLY A 9 14.98 23.25 63.15
C GLY A 9 16.24 22.51 62.68
N ASP A 10 17.38 23.03 63.09
CA ASP A 10 18.74 22.57 62.83
C ASP A 10 18.95 21.17 63.44
N ASP A 11 19.17 20.14 62.60
CA ASP A 11 19.96 18.95 62.92
C ASP A 11 20.15 18.07 61.66
N SER A 12 21.34 17.52 61.51
CA SER A 12 21.87 16.78 60.36
C SER A 12 21.12 15.48 59.98
N VAL A 13 20.02 15.61 59.23
CA VAL A 13 19.27 14.48 58.63
C VAL A 13 18.95 14.84 57.18
N GLU A 14 19.07 13.87 56.26
CA GLU A 14 18.72 14.03 54.84
C GLU A 14 17.41 14.80 54.68
N ARG A 15 17.43 15.88 53.88
CA ARG A 15 16.29 16.76 53.64
C ARG A 15 15.27 16.03 52.77
N ILE A 16 14.33 15.33 53.41
CA ILE A 16 13.21 14.66 52.74
C ILE A 16 12.06 15.66 52.66
N GLU A 17 11.77 16.15 51.45
CA GLU A 17 10.60 16.98 51.18
C GLU A 17 9.44 16.08 50.70
N PRO A 18 8.33 15.96 51.46
CA PRO A 18 7.18 15.18 51.03
C PRO A 18 6.51 15.86 49.83
N VAL A 19 6.42 15.14 48.70
CA VAL A 19 5.75 15.62 47.49
C VAL A 19 4.36 14.98 47.40
N ASP A 20 3.33 15.81 47.22
CA ASP A 20 1.97 15.31 47.00
C ASP A 20 1.88 14.57 45.65
N ILE A 21 1.29 13.37 45.67
CA ILE A 21 1.24 12.50 44.49
C ILE A 21 0.38 13.10 43.37
N GLN A 22 -0.70 13.81 43.68
CA GLN A 22 -1.56 14.42 42.65
C GLN A 22 -0.82 15.56 41.96
N GLN A 23 -0.13 16.40 42.75
CA GLN A 23 0.67 17.48 42.23
C GLN A 23 1.85 16.97 41.39
N GLU A 24 2.56 15.94 41.87
CA GLU A 24 3.69 15.36 41.13
C GLU A 24 3.24 14.69 39.84
N MET A 25 2.15 13.90 39.87
CA MET A 25 1.59 13.30 38.66
C MET A 25 1.16 14.35 37.65
N GLN A 26 0.49 15.42 38.09
CA GLN A 26 0.07 16.50 37.19
C GLN A 26 1.27 17.22 36.57
N ARG A 27 2.26 17.57 37.39
CA ARG A 27 3.48 18.26 36.92
C ARG A 27 4.27 17.39 35.95
N SER A 28 4.62 16.17 36.34
CA SER A 28 5.38 15.23 35.51
C SER A 28 4.64 14.90 34.19
N TYR A 29 3.30 14.76 34.23
CA TYR A 29 2.52 14.54 33.02
C TYR A 29 2.51 15.75 32.08
N ILE A 30 2.35 16.98 32.61
CA ILE A 30 2.37 18.21 31.80
C ILE A 30 3.77 18.43 31.19
N ASP A 31 4.83 18.26 31.97
CA ASP A 31 6.21 18.41 31.50
C ASP A 31 6.52 17.42 30.36
N TYR A 32 6.11 16.15 30.52
CA TYR A 32 6.22 15.16 29.47
C TYR A 32 5.37 15.50 28.24
N ALA A 33 4.10 15.88 28.44
CA ALA A 33 3.19 16.22 27.35
C ALA A 33 3.71 17.41 26.52
N MET A 34 4.14 18.48 27.17
CA MET A 34 4.72 19.67 26.52
C MET A 34 5.99 19.32 25.74
N SER A 35 6.89 18.53 26.34
CA SER A 35 8.12 18.07 25.69
C SER A 35 7.81 17.26 24.42
N VAL A 36 6.81 16.37 24.46
CA VAL A 36 6.39 15.58 23.29
C VAL A 36 5.73 16.45 22.23
N ILE A 37 4.86 17.39 22.61
CA ILE A 37 4.13 18.26 21.68
C ILE A 37 5.11 19.18 20.93
N VAL A 38 5.96 19.91 21.65
CA VAL A 38 6.82 20.96 21.08
C VAL A 38 8.15 20.40 20.57
N GLY A 39 8.74 19.44 21.30
CA GLY A 39 10.10 18.96 21.06
C GLY A 39 10.21 17.65 20.29
N ARG A 40 9.10 17.03 19.85
CA ARG A 40 9.16 15.70 19.21
C ARG A 40 8.14 15.46 18.10
N ALA A 41 6.84 15.54 18.39
CA ALA A 41 5.81 14.91 17.56
C ALA A 41 5.29 15.78 16.40
N LEU A 42 5.24 17.10 16.60
CA LEU A 42 4.65 18.04 15.65
C LEU A 42 5.72 18.79 14.84
N PRO A 43 5.47 19.08 13.56
CA PRO A 43 6.36 19.90 12.75
C PRO A 43 6.18 21.39 13.05
N GLU A 44 7.22 22.16 12.82
CA GLU A 44 7.21 23.62 12.85
C GLU A 44 6.65 24.18 11.53
N VAL A 45 5.85 25.26 11.57
CA VAL A 45 5.09 25.73 10.40
C VAL A 45 5.95 26.29 9.25
N ARG A 46 7.10 26.89 9.57
CA ARG A 46 7.98 27.63 8.67
C ARG A 46 8.87 26.72 7.83
N ASP A 47 9.43 25.65 8.43
CA ASP A 47 10.28 24.68 7.72
C ASP A 47 9.63 23.30 7.51
N GLY A 48 8.53 23.02 8.20
CA GLY A 48 7.80 21.76 8.11
C GLY A 48 8.50 20.56 8.76
N LEU A 49 9.57 20.79 9.52
CA LEU A 49 10.39 19.73 10.09
C LEU A 49 10.09 19.52 11.58
N LYS A 50 10.16 18.25 11.99
CA LYS A 50 10.29 17.89 13.40
C LYS A 50 11.75 18.02 13.84
N PRO A 51 12.03 18.14 15.16
CA PRO A 51 13.39 18.31 15.65
C PRO A 51 14.39 17.25 15.17
N VAL A 52 13.99 15.97 15.10
CA VAL A 52 14.87 14.90 14.59
C VAL A 52 15.25 15.10 13.12
N HIS A 53 14.30 15.47 12.24
CA HIS A 53 14.58 15.73 10.82
C HIS A 53 15.53 16.93 10.66
N ARG A 54 15.25 18.02 11.38
CA ARG A 54 16.09 19.24 11.35
C ARG A 54 17.52 18.94 11.76
N ARG A 55 17.69 18.20 12.87
CA ARG A 55 19.01 17.81 13.38
C ARG A 55 19.75 16.87 12.44
N VAL A 56 19.07 15.92 11.80
CA VAL A 56 19.72 15.06 10.78
C VAL A 56 20.21 15.88 9.60
N LEU A 57 19.37 16.73 9.02
CA LEU A 57 19.77 17.56 7.88
C LEU A 57 20.90 18.53 8.24
N TYR A 58 20.82 19.18 9.40
CA TYR A 58 21.86 20.08 9.87
C TYR A 58 23.16 19.34 10.20
N ALA A 59 23.13 18.18 10.84
CA ALA A 59 24.32 17.38 11.13
C ALA A 59 25.01 16.90 9.84
N MET A 60 24.23 16.44 8.86
CA MET A 60 24.74 16.08 7.53
C MET A 60 25.32 17.30 6.81
N PHE A 61 24.71 18.48 7.01
CA PHE A 61 25.24 19.73 6.51
C PHE A 61 26.58 20.08 7.18
N ASP A 62 26.63 20.20 8.49
CA ASP A 62 27.84 20.58 9.24
C ASP A 62 29.02 19.61 8.98
N SER A 63 28.72 18.30 8.86
CA SER A 63 29.71 17.26 8.56
C SER A 63 30.16 17.21 7.08
N GLY A 64 29.57 18.02 6.21
CA GLY A 64 29.98 18.13 4.81
C GLY A 64 29.47 17.00 3.89
N PHE A 65 28.37 16.32 4.22
CA PHE A 65 27.76 15.27 3.37
C PHE A 65 26.90 15.87 2.25
N ARG A 66 27.57 16.63 1.38
CA ARG A 66 26.96 17.40 0.29
C ARG A 66 26.67 16.53 -0.96
N PRO A 67 25.77 16.97 -1.85
CA PRO A 67 25.44 16.24 -3.09
C PRO A 67 26.60 16.14 -4.09
N ASP A 68 27.55 17.07 -4.07
CA ASP A 68 28.75 17.09 -4.93
C ASP A 68 29.86 16.16 -4.42
N ARG A 69 29.68 15.54 -3.26
CA ARG A 69 30.64 14.62 -2.65
C ARG A 69 30.12 13.19 -2.70
N SER A 70 31.01 12.24 -2.47
CA SER A 70 30.66 10.82 -2.34
C SER A 70 29.71 10.61 -1.16
N HIS A 71 28.82 9.62 -1.26
CA HIS A 71 28.01 9.18 -0.14
C HIS A 71 28.88 8.82 1.08
N ALA A 72 28.34 9.09 2.27
CA ALA A 72 28.95 8.73 3.54
C ALA A 72 28.17 7.57 4.16
N LYS A 73 28.80 6.76 5.02
CA LYS A 73 28.09 5.70 5.75
C LYS A 73 26.94 6.31 6.56
N SER A 74 25.76 5.70 6.47
CA SER A 74 24.55 6.20 7.15
C SER A 74 24.79 6.37 8.65
N ALA A 75 25.57 5.48 9.27
CA ALA A 75 25.88 5.60 10.68
C ALA A 75 26.85 6.71 11.07
N ARG A 76 27.62 7.26 10.12
CA ARG A 76 28.37 8.49 10.40
C ARG A 76 27.40 9.64 10.57
N SER A 77 26.43 9.79 9.66
CA SER A 77 25.34 10.77 9.79
C SER A 77 24.55 10.58 11.09
N VAL A 78 24.24 9.34 11.46
CA VAL A 78 23.55 9.03 12.73
C VAL A 78 24.41 9.37 13.94
N ALA A 79 25.70 9.01 13.94
CA ALA A 79 26.62 9.29 15.04
C ALA A 79 26.84 10.80 15.25
N GLU A 80 27.04 11.57 14.17
CA GLU A 80 27.17 13.04 14.25
C GLU A 80 25.88 13.69 14.75
N THR A 81 24.73 13.19 14.29
CA THR A 81 23.43 13.67 14.78
C THR A 81 23.26 13.36 16.26
N MET A 82 23.57 12.14 16.68
CA MET A 82 23.39 11.69 18.06
C MET A 82 24.35 12.39 19.02
N GLY A 83 25.64 12.46 18.67
CA GLY A 83 26.70 12.99 19.52
C GLY A 83 26.63 14.50 19.73
N ASN A 84 26.15 15.24 18.72
CA ASN A 84 26.14 16.71 18.76
C ASN A 84 24.74 17.30 19.01
N TYR A 85 23.67 16.66 18.53
CA TYR A 85 22.36 17.33 18.42
C TYR A 85 21.19 16.54 19.04
N HIS A 86 21.16 15.21 18.96
CA HIS A 86 20.00 14.39 19.29
C HIS A 86 20.31 13.29 20.33
N PRO A 87 20.11 13.53 21.64
CA PRO A 87 20.49 12.62 22.72
C PRO A 87 19.46 11.48 22.90
N HIS A 88 19.08 10.82 21.82
CA HIS A 88 18.14 9.69 21.80
C HIS A 88 18.72 8.53 20.98
N GLY A 89 18.06 7.37 21.05
CA GLY A 89 18.52 6.14 20.40
C GLY A 89 18.78 6.32 18.90
N ASP A 90 19.88 5.70 18.46
CA ASP A 90 20.37 5.68 17.09
C ASP A 90 19.34 5.13 16.08
N SER A 91 18.53 4.15 16.49
CA SER A 91 17.43 3.60 15.68
C SER A 91 16.44 4.67 15.21
N SER A 92 16.03 5.59 16.09
CA SER A 92 15.06 6.64 15.75
C SER A 92 15.61 7.65 14.72
N ILE A 93 16.91 7.91 14.78
CA ILE A 93 17.61 8.79 13.85
C ILE A 93 17.77 8.07 12.50
N TYR A 94 18.13 6.79 12.52
CA TYR A 94 18.28 6.00 11.30
C TYR A 94 16.97 5.80 10.55
N ASP A 95 15.88 5.44 11.26
CA ASP A 95 14.54 5.33 10.66
C ASP A 95 14.11 6.64 10.01
N THR A 96 14.43 7.77 10.65
CA THR A 96 14.16 9.10 10.11
C THR A 96 14.96 9.34 8.82
N LEU A 97 16.26 9.05 8.83
CA LEU A 97 17.13 9.18 7.68
C LEU A 97 16.66 8.30 6.52
N VAL A 98 16.30 7.03 6.80
CA VAL A 98 15.79 6.10 5.79
C VAL A 98 14.49 6.62 5.17
N ARG A 99 13.52 7.04 5.98
CA ARG A 99 12.25 7.58 5.46
C ARG A 99 12.46 8.83 4.60
N MET A 100 13.45 9.66 4.93
CA MET A 100 13.79 10.83 4.12
C MET A 100 14.44 10.49 2.77
N ALA A 101 14.92 9.25 2.61
CA ALA A 101 15.48 8.72 1.37
C ALA A 101 14.49 7.91 0.51
N GLN A 102 13.39 7.43 1.10
CA GLN A 102 12.42 6.58 0.41
C GLN A 102 11.49 7.38 -0.52
N PRO A 103 11.50 7.14 -1.85
CA PRO A 103 10.72 7.92 -2.82
C PRO A 103 9.21 7.66 -2.80
N TRP A 104 8.74 6.58 -2.15
CA TRP A 104 7.30 6.32 -1.91
C TRP A 104 6.81 6.90 -0.57
N SER A 105 7.72 7.29 0.32
CA SER A 105 7.41 7.84 1.64
C SER A 105 7.28 9.37 1.58
N LEU A 106 8.27 10.03 0.99
CA LEU A 106 8.29 11.48 0.75
C LEU A 106 8.06 11.80 -0.71
N ARG A 107 7.31 12.88 -0.96
CA ARG A 107 7.05 13.39 -2.31
C ARG A 107 8.30 13.97 -2.98
N TYR A 108 9.17 14.58 -2.18
CA TYR A 108 10.46 15.14 -2.55
C TYR A 108 11.53 14.70 -1.52
N PRO A 109 12.24 13.59 -1.77
CA PRO A 109 13.28 13.08 -0.87
C PRO A 109 14.35 14.12 -0.52
N LEU A 110 14.72 14.17 0.76
CA LEU A 110 15.73 15.09 1.28
C LEU A 110 17.10 14.40 1.51
N VAL A 111 17.11 13.07 1.50
CA VAL A 111 18.32 12.26 1.60
C VAL A 111 18.46 11.42 0.34
N ASP A 112 19.66 11.40 -0.22
CA ASP A 112 20.05 10.52 -1.31
C ASP A 112 20.70 9.28 -0.69
N GLY A 113 19.97 8.17 -0.68
CA GLY A 113 20.40 6.89 -0.13
C GLY A 113 21.02 5.99 -1.20
N GLN A 114 22.13 5.33 -0.87
CA GLN A 114 22.76 4.30 -1.70
C GLN A 114 22.81 2.96 -0.94
N GLY A 115 22.32 1.90 -1.58
CA GLY A 115 22.10 0.57 -1.00
C GLY A 115 20.62 0.28 -0.73
N ASN A 116 20.32 -0.80 -0.01
CA ASN A 116 18.94 -1.16 0.34
C ASN A 116 18.36 -0.23 1.44
N PHE A 117 17.44 0.66 1.05
CA PHE A 117 16.68 1.55 1.94
C PHE A 117 15.24 1.04 2.22
N GLY A 118 15.00 -0.26 2.03
CA GLY A 118 13.73 -0.94 2.19
C GLY A 118 12.93 -1.00 0.89
N SER A 119 11.76 -1.63 0.92
CA SER A 119 10.79 -1.64 -0.19
C SER A 119 9.44 -1.05 0.25
N PRO A 120 8.52 -0.71 -0.69
CA PRO A 120 7.13 -0.39 -0.35
C PRO A 120 6.37 -1.56 0.33
N GLY A 121 6.90 -2.78 0.22
CA GLY A 121 6.43 -3.98 0.90
C GLY A 121 7.05 -4.14 2.28
N ASN A 122 7.34 -5.38 2.64
CA ASN A 122 7.83 -5.77 3.97
C ASN A 122 9.37 -5.84 4.07
N ASP A 123 10.13 -5.47 3.03
CA ASP A 123 11.60 -5.48 3.11
C ASP A 123 12.11 -4.28 3.92
N PRO A 124 12.82 -4.50 5.04
CA PRO A 124 13.39 -3.43 5.83
C PRO A 124 14.65 -2.84 5.16
N PRO A 125 15.05 -1.60 5.52
CA PRO A 125 16.34 -1.05 5.13
C PRO A 125 17.48 -1.90 5.70
N ALA A 126 18.60 -1.95 4.98
CA ALA A 126 19.80 -2.59 5.50
C ALA A 126 20.43 -1.79 6.66
N ALA A 127 21.39 -2.37 7.37
CA ALA A 127 21.98 -1.75 8.54
C ALA A 127 22.87 -0.53 8.20
N MET A 128 22.84 0.47 9.11
CA MET A 128 23.61 1.71 8.97
C MET A 128 25.13 1.58 9.23
N ARG A 129 25.56 0.56 10.00
CA ARG A 129 26.98 0.33 10.38
C ARG A 129 27.29 -1.12 10.76
N TYR A 130 28.59 -1.43 10.68
CA TYR A 130 29.34 -2.57 11.26
C TYR A 130 28.96 -3.93 10.72
N CYS A 131 29.96 -4.76 10.45
CA CYS A 131 29.66 -6.08 9.97
C CYS A 131 30.45 -7.16 10.69
N LEU A 132 31.79 -7.09 10.69
CA LEU A 132 32.58 -8.30 10.92
C LEU A 132 33.86 -8.04 11.69
N THR A 133 34.31 -9.04 12.44
CA THR A 133 35.62 -9.03 13.10
C THR A 133 36.77 -9.12 12.09
N GLY A 134 37.96 -8.63 12.47
CA GLY A 134 39.12 -8.52 11.58
C GLY A 134 39.59 -9.85 10.96
N ASP A 135 39.27 -10.98 11.59
CA ASP A 135 39.59 -12.33 11.13
C ASP A 135 38.67 -12.86 10.03
N ALA A 136 37.57 -12.17 9.72
CA ALA A 136 36.64 -12.57 8.65
C ALA A 136 37.32 -12.55 7.28
N LEU A 137 37.27 -13.67 6.56
CA LEU A 137 37.88 -13.88 5.25
C LEU A 137 36.97 -13.35 4.14
N VAL A 138 37.37 -12.25 3.51
CA VAL A 138 36.71 -11.68 2.33
C VAL A 138 37.15 -12.45 1.09
N ARG A 139 36.19 -12.97 0.34
CA ARG A 139 36.45 -13.77 -0.86
C ARG A 139 36.73 -12.87 -2.07
N GLN A 140 37.79 -13.19 -2.81
CA GLN A 140 38.21 -12.49 -4.03
C GLN A 140 38.11 -13.40 -5.27
N PRO A 141 38.17 -12.82 -6.49
CA PRO A 141 38.25 -13.59 -7.72
C PRO A 141 39.47 -14.53 -7.78
N PHE A 142 39.39 -15.56 -8.65
CA PHE A 142 40.43 -16.58 -8.85
C PHE A 142 40.77 -17.43 -7.61
N GLY A 143 39.89 -17.40 -6.61
CA GLY A 143 40.00 -18.16 -5.38
C GLY A 143 41.01 -17.59 -4.40
N LYS A 144 41.33 -16.29 -4.46
CA LYS A 144 42.06 -15.61 -3.39
C LYS A 144 41.11 -15.21 -2.27
N SER A 145 41.59 -15.15 -1.04
CA SER A 145 40.83 -14.68 0.12
C SER A 145 41.75 -13.90 1.03
N VAL A 146 41.25 -12.82 1.62
CA VAL A 146 42.00 -11.92 2.51
C VAL A 146 41.21 -11.67 3.78
N ARG A 147 41.88 -11.68 4.94
CA ARG A 147 41.24 -11.25 6.18
C ARG A 147 40.91 -9.76 6.08
N ILE A 148 39.70 -9.38 6.46
CA ILE A 148 39.22 -8.00 6.30
C ILE A 148 40.11 -6.99 7.04
N GLY A 149 40.68 -7.37 8.18
CA GLY A 149 41.62 -6.54 8.94
C GLY A 149 42.97 -6.33 8.25
N ASP A 150 43.38 -7.25 7.37
CA ASP A 150 44.68 -7.22 6.69
C ASP A 150 44.62 -6.53 5.31
N VAL A 151 43.43 -6.14 4.85
CA VAL A 151 43.25 -5.43 3.57
C VAL A 151 44.03 -4.12 3.55
N VAL A 152 44.06 -3.39 4.67
CA VAL A 152 44.90 -2.19 4.86
C VAL A 152 45.69 -2.35 6.15
N GLY A 153 46.93 -2.80 6.02
CA GLY A 153 47.82 -3.01 7.16
C GLY A 153 48.01 -1.72 7.99
N GLY A 154 47.66 -1.80 9.28
CA GLY A 154 47.82 -0.68 10.22
C GLY A 154 46.75 0.42 10.13
N ALA A 155 45.59 0.14 9.51
CA ALA A 155 44.45 1.04 9.50
C ALA A 155 44.11 1.51 10.93
N GLN A 156 43.94 2.82 11.14
CA GLN A 156 43.65 3.37 12.45
C GLN A 156 42.19 3.07 12.85
N PRO A 157 41.87 2.89 14.14
CA PRO A 157 40.49 2.82 14.61
C PRO A 157 39.68 4.05 14.17
N ASN A 158 38.43 3.84 13.75
CA ASN A 158 37.53 4.88 13.22
C ASN A 158 38.09 5.59 11.97
N SER A 159 38.64 4.85 11.01
CA SER A 159 39.17 5.38 9.75
C SER A 159 38.51 4.81 8.50
N ASP A 160 38.45 5.65 7.46
CA ASP A 160 38.01 5.30 6.12
C ASP A 160 39.25 5.18 5.22
N ASN A 161 39.49 4.01 4.65
CA ASN A 161 40.66 3.74 3.84
C ASN A 161 40.24 3.46 2.41
N THR A 162 40.80 4.22 1.45
CA THR A 162 40.54 3.96 0.02
C THR A 162 41.28 2.70 -0.38
N VAL A 163 40.59 1.79 -1.06
CA VAL A 163 41.14 0.53 -1.56
C VAL A 163 40.73 0.35 -3.02
N GLU A 164 41.40 -0.54 -3.74
CA GLU A 164 40.94 -1.01 -5.05
C GLU A 164 41.00 -2.53 -5.03
N LEU A 165 40.04 -3.14 -4.35
CA LEU A 165 40.04 -4.56 -4.02
C LEU A 165 38.92 -5.26 -4.78
N LYS A 166 39.25 -6.20 -5.67
CA LYS A 166 38.22 -7.04 -6.28
C LYS A 166 37.77 -8.11 -5.30
N VAL A 167 36.48 -8.11 -4.96
CA VAL A 167 35.82 -9.11 -4.09
C VAL A 167 34.74 -9.84 -4.86
N LEU A 168 34.15 -10.90 -4.30
CA LEU A 168 33.00 -11.59 -4.88
C LEU A 168 31.70 -11.08 -4.27
N GLY A 169 30.73 -10.75 -5.13
CA GLY A 169 29.38 -10.37 -4.71
C GLY A 169 28.46 -11.57 -4.44
N ARG A 170 27.20 -11.31 -4.08
CA ARG A 170 26.18 -12.35 -3.77
C ARG A 170 26.06 -13.42 -4.87
N HIS A 171 26.11 -13.00 -6.12
CA HIS A 171 25.97 -13.89 -7.28
C HIS A 171 27.27 -14.60 -7.70
N GLY A 172 28.38 -14.35 -7.01
CA GLY A 172 29.70 -14.94 -7.31
C GLY A 172 30.46 -14.20 -8.42
N ASN A 173 29.93 -13.07 -8.90
CA ASN A 173 30.61 -12.22 -9.87
C ASN A 173 31.68 -11.36 -9.16
N PRO A 174 32.82 -11.08 -9.82
CA PRO A 174 33.79 -10.10 -9.37
C PRO A 174 33.20 -8.70 -9.30
N VAL A 175 33.38 -8.03 -8.16
CA VAL A 175 32.90 -6.68 -7.87
C VAL A 175 34.03 -5.86 -7.26
N VAL A 176 34.03 -4.55 -7.44
CA VAL A 176 35.10 -3.70 -6.91
C VAL A 176 34.68 -3.16 -5.56
N ALA A 177 35.49 -3.45 -4.54
CA ALA A 177 35.47 -2.74 -3.28
C ALA A 177 36.45 -1.58 -3.33
N ASP A 178 35.96 -0.37 -3.06
CA ASP A 178 36.71 0.87 -3.20
C ASP A 178 36.99 1.57 -1.86
N ARG A 179 36.35 1.12 -0.76
CA ARG A 179 36.66 1.54 0.62
C ARG A 179 36.63 0.40 1.63
N LEU A 180 37.55 0.48 2.60
CA LEU A 180 37.59 -0.30 3.83
C LEU A 180 37.35 0.64 5.02
N PHE A 181 36.42 0.26 5.90
CA PHE A 181 36.11 0.99 7.13
C PHE A 181 36.65 0.21 8.33
N HIS A 182 37.53 0.83 9.12
CA HIS A 182 37.91 0.32 10.43
C HIS A 182 37.06 1.03 11.48
N SER A 183 36.13 0.32 12.11
CA SER A 183 35.10 0.93 12.96
C SER A 183 35.43 0.98 14.46
N GLY A 184 36.62 0.52 14.86
CA GLY A 184 37.05 0.50 16.25
C GLY A 184 36.52 -0.74 16.97
N GLU A 185 36.53 -0.73 18.29
CA GLU A 185 36.09 -1.86 19.11
C GLU A 185 34.59 -1.80 19.42
N HIS A 186 33.86 -2.89 19.16
CA HIS A 186 32.42 -3.00 19.37
C HIS A 186 32.06 -4.36 19.97
N GLN A 187 30.93 -4.42 20.66
CA GLN A 187 30.38 -5.69 21.15
C GLN A 187 29.95 -6.58 19.96
N THR A 188 30.40 -7.83 19.96
CA THR A 188 30.20 -8.78 18.86
C THR A 188 29.50 -10.06 19.31
N TYR A 189 28.95 -10.77 18.33
CA TYR A 189 28.22 -12.02 18.45
C TYR A 189 28.68 -12.97 17.33
N THR A 190 28.88 -14.23 17.68
CA THR A 190 29.22 -15.30 16.73
C THR A 190 27.96 -16.08 16.37
N VAL A 191 27.62 -16.10 15.08
CA VAL A 191 26.61 -16.99 14.51
C VAL A 191 27.30 -18.27 14.06
N ARG A 192 26.88 -19.42 14.60
CA ARG A 192 27.43 -20.74 14.26
C ARG A 192 26.35 -21.63 13.65
N THR A 193 26.66 -22.27 12.53
CA THR A 193 25.77 -23.24 11.86
C THR A 193 25.91 -24.66 12.44
N ALA A 194 24.94 -25.54 12.16
CA ALA A 194 24.94 -26.94 12.58
C ALA A 194 26.10 -27.77 11.97
N GLU A 195 26.62 -27.34 10.83
CA GLU A 195 27.81 -27.91 10.19
C GLU A 195 29.11 -27.39 10.81
N GLY A 196 29.06 -26.29 11.57
CA GLY A 196 30.20 -25.70 12.26
C GLY A 196 30.86 -24.51 11.54
N TYR A 197 30.23 -23.97 10.50
CA TYR A 197 30.61 -22.67 9.91
C TYR A 197 30.27 -21.54 10.88
N GLU A 198 31.09 -20.50 10.91
CA GLU A 198 30.88 -19.38 11.82
C GLU A 198 31.30 -18.03 11.23
N VAL A 199 30.55 -17.01 11.62
CA VAL A 199 30.84 -15.62 11.32
C VAL A 199 30.60 -14.78 12.58
N THR A 200 31.49 -13.84 12.84
CA THR A 200 31.42 -12.98 14.03
C THR A 200 31.27 -11.54 13.59
N GLY A 201 30.26 -10.88 14.15
CA GLY A 201 29.85 -9.53 13.77
C GLY A 201 29.12 -8.82 14.90
N THR A 202 28.75 -7.57 14.69
CA THR A 202 27.92 -6.81 15.63
C THR A 202 26.45 -7.28 15.59
N ALA A 203 25.67 -6.92 16.62
CA ALA A 203 24.24 -7.25 16.71
C ALA A 203 23.44 -6.84 15.45
N ASN A 204 23.77 -5.68 14.89
CA ASN A 204 23.12 -5.10 13.73
C ASN A 204 23.72 -5.55 12.38
N HIS A 205 24.62 -6.55 12.36
CA HIS A 205 25.16 -7.05 11.09
C HIS A 205 24.08 -7.85 10.33
N PRO A 206 23.76 -7.51 9.07
CA PRO A 206 22.79 -8.29 8.30
C PRO A 206 23.44 -9.53 7.68
N LEU A 207 22.81 -10.69 7.86
CA LEU A 207 23.11 -11.94 7.16
C LEU A 207 21.92 -12.36 6.31
N LEU A 208 22.19 -12.84 5.09
CA LEU A 208 21.15 -13.35 4.21
C LEU A 208 20.60 -14.67 4.76
N CYS A 209 19.29 -14.72 4.96
CA CYS A 209 18.57 -15.87 5.52
C CYS A 209 17.46 -16.33 4.57
N LEU A 210 17.17 -17.63 4.58
CA LEU A 210 15.97 -18.17 3.95
C LEU A 210 14.85 -18.20 4.98
N VAL A 211 13.79 -17.43 4.72
CA VAL A 211 12.63 -17.28 5.61
C VAL A 211 11.37 -17.74 4.88
N ASP A 212 10.45 -18.35 5.62
CA ASP A 212 9.12 -18.67 5.10
C ASP A 212 8.18 -17.48 5.31
N VAL A 213 7.80 -16.81 4.21
CA VAL A 213 6.85 -15.70 4.20
C VAL A 213 5.52 -16.22 3.63
N ALA A 214 4.56 -16.49 4.51
CA ALA A 214 3.22 -16.99 4.16
C ALA A 214 3.19 -18.29 3.31
N GLY A 215 4.22 -19.12 3.38
CA GLY A 215 4.38 -20.34 2.59
C GLY A 215 5.30 -20.20 1.37
N VAL A 216 5.95 -19.05 1.20
CA VAL A 216 6.92 -18.75 0.14
C VAL A 216 8.34 -18.70 0.73
N PRO A 217 9.26 -19.60 0.32
CA PRO A 217 10.65 -19.55 0.73
C PRO A 217 11.32 -18.34 0.07
N THR A 218 11.68 -17.34 0.88
CA THR A 218 12.16 -16.03 0.42
C THR A 218 13.51 -15.71 1.06
N LEU A 219 14.43 -15.15 0.27
CA LEU A 219 15.72 -14.69 0.77
C LEU A 219 15.56 -13.30 1.39
N LEU A 220 15.67 -13.21 2.71
CA LEU A 220 15.55 -11.96 3.47
C LEU A 220 16.79 -11.71 4.31
N TRP A 221 17.12 -10.43 4.47
CA TRP A 221 18.18 -10.00 5.38
C TRP A 221 17.65 -10.00 6.81
N LYS A 222 18.36 -10.67 7.72
CA LYS A 222 18.11 -10.60 9.16
C LYS A 222 19.33 -10.07 9.88
N LEU A 223 19.13 -9.24 10.88
CA LEU A 223 20.21 -8.79 11.75
C LEU A 223 20.67 -9.96 12.64
N VAL A 224 21.95 -9.99 13.03
CA VAL A 224 22.48 -11.03 13.93
C VAL A 224 21.66 -11.12 15.23
N GLU A 225 21.15 -10.00 15.76
CA GLU A 225 20.28 -9.98 16.94
C GLU A 225 18.86 -10.50 16.71
N GLU A 226 18.41 -10.69 15.46
CA GLU A 226 17.12 -11.26 15.08
C GLU A 226 17.22 -12.75 14.75
N ILE A 227 18.44 -13.23 14.49
CA ILE A 227 18.72 -14.63 14.17
C ILE A 227 18.57 -15.47 15.44
N ARG A 228 17.87 -16.60 15.31
CA ARG A 228 17.64 -17.57 16.39
C ARG A 228 18.13 -18.95 15.96
N PRO A 229 18.48 -19.84 16.91
CA PRO A 229 18.72 -21.24 16.60
C PRO A 229 17.54 -21.85 15.82
N GLY A 230 17.83 -22.57 14.75
CA GLY A 230 16.85 -23.14 13.82
C GLY A 230 16.59 -22.31 12.54
N ASP A 231 16.96 -21.02 12.53
CA ASP A 231 16.90 -20.19 11.31
C ASP A 231 17.84 -20.74 10.22
N ARG A 232 17.58 -20.39 8.95
CA ARG A 232 18.38 -20.82 7.81
C ARG A 232 19.23 -19.67 7.27
N VAL A 233 20.53 -19.70 7.51
CA VAL A 233 21.48 -18.72 6.94
C VAL A 233 22.06 -19.24 5.62
N VAL A 234 22.35 -18.32 4.71
CA VAL A 234 22.82 -18.62 3.37
C VAL A 234 24.34 -18.58 3.31
N LEU A 235 24.94 -19.70 2.90
CA LEU A 235 26.37 -19.80 2.58
C LEU A 235 26.57 -19.87 1.06
N GLN A 236 27.41 -19.01 0.50
CA GLN A 236 27.83 -19.12 -0.89
C GLN A 236 28.89 -20.21 -1.04
N ARG A 237 28.67 -21.12 -1.99
CA ARG A 237 29.52 -22.27 -2.28
C ARG A 237 29.94 -22.39 -3.75
N THR A 238 29.67 -21.38 -4.58
CA THR A 238 30.10 -21.43 -5.98
C THR A 238 31.63 -21.48 -6.05
N PRO A 239 32.24 -22.46 -6.74
CA PRO A 239 33.68 -22.48 -6.93
C PRO A 239 34.11 -21.37 -7.91
N PRO A 240 35.35 -20.87 -7.84
CA PRO A 240 35.86 -19.90 -8.81
C PRO A 240 35.84 -20.49 -10.23
N THR A 241 35.33 -19.73 -11.20
CA THR A 241 35.11 -20.16 -12.59
C THR A 241 36.41 -20.42 -13.37
N GLU A 242 37.53 -19.81 -12.94
CA GLU A 242 38.83 -19.94 -13.60
C GLU A 242 39.89 -20.49 -12.65
N ILE A 243 40.48 -21.63 -13.03
CA ILE A 243 41.70 -22.16 -12.42
C ILE A 243 42.86 -21.39 -13.06
N GLY A 244 43.36 -20.35 -12.39
CA GLY A 244 44.54 -19.61 -12.85
C GLY A 244 45.77 -20.52 -13.05
N PRO A 245 46.76 -20.09 -13.85
CA PRO A 245 47.97 -20.87 -14.09
C PRO A 245 48.70 -21.15 -12.77
N ALA A 246 49.11 -22.40 -12.56
CA ALA A 246 49.90 -22.80 -11.41
C ALA A 246 51.38 -22.68 -11.75
N GLU A 247 52.08 -21.73 -11.14
CA GLU A 247 53.54 -21.67 -11.22
C GLU A 247 54.16 -22.87 -10.49
N TRP A 248 55.25 -23.42 -11.04
CA TRP A 248 55.89 -24.63 -10.53
C TRP A 248 56.36 -24.50 -9.08
N GLU A 249 57.08 -23.42 -8.76
CA GLU A 249 57.67 -23.22 -7.42
C GLU A 249 56.60 -23.06 -6.31
N PRO A 250 55.61 -22.13 -6.41
CA PRO A 250 54.54 -22.03 -5.43
C PRO A 250 53.70 -23.31 -5.27
N THR A 251 53.55 -24.08 -6.34
CA THR A 251 52.84 -25.36 -6.30
C THR A 251 53.61 -26.40 -5.49
N LEU A 252 54.93 -26.47 -5.64
CA LEU A 252 55.78 -27.34 -4.81
C LEU A 252 55.80 -26.88 -3.35
N GLU A 253 55.87 -25.58 -3.10
CA GLU A 253 55.78 -25.05 -1.73
C GLU A 253 54.43 -25.40 -1.08
N ALA A 254 53.33 -25.40 -1.83
CA ALA A 254 52.01 -25.78 -1.32
C ALA A 254 51.90 -27.28 -1.01
N LEU A 255 52.45 -28.11 -1.90
CA LEU A 255 52.59 -29.55 -1.66
C LEU A 255 53.39 -29.82 -0.38
N LEU A 256 54.54 -29.17 -0.23
CA LEU A 256 55.38 -29.30 0.96
C LEU A 256 54.68 -28.77 2.21
N ALA A 257 54.00 -27.63 2.14
CA ALA A 257 53.24 -27.08 3.26
C ALA A 257 52.17 -28.05 3.76
N GLY A 258 51.36 -28.61 2.83
CA GLY A 258 50.35 -29.61 3.18
C GLY A 258 50.96 -30.86 3.83
N ALA A 259 52.05 -31.38 3.26
CA ALA A 259 52.76 -32.55 3.79
C ALA A 259 53.42 -32.30 5.17
N PHE A 260 54.00 -31.12 5.41
CA PHE A 260 54.57 -30.75 6.71
C PHE A 260 53.48 -30.56 7.77
N ILE A 261 52.33 -30.01 7.38
CA ILE A 261 51.19 -29.87 8.29
C ILE A 261 50.63 -31.24 8.68
N SER A 262 50.57 -32.21 7.75
CA SER A 262 50.08 -33.56 8.08
C SER A 262 51.10 -34.38 8.89
N GLU A 263 52.29 -34.61 8.34
CA GLU A 263 53.22 -35.63 8.86
C GLU A 263 54.47 -35.06 9.54
N GLY A 264 54.65 -33.73 9.58
CA GLY A 264 55.92 -33.09 9.92
C GLY A 264 55.93 -32.17 11.14
N PHE A 265 57.14 -31.93 11.66
CA PHE A 265 57.50 -30.80 12.53
C PHE A 265 58.73 -30.11 11.93
N VAL A 266 58.66 -28.79 11.74
CA VAL A 266 59.80 -28.02 11.22
C VAL A 266 60.57 -27.41 12.38
N SER A 267 61.76 -27.95 12.66
CA SER A 267 62.66 -27.46 13.72
C SER A 267 63.16 -26.04 13.45
N GLU A 268 63.31 -25.25 14.51
CA GLU A 268 63.85 -23.88 14.47
C GLU A 268 65.28 -23.77 13.91
N THR A 269 66.03 -24.87 13.93
CA THR A 269 67.46 -24.92 13.57
C THR A 269 67.75 -24.96 12.05
N ARG A 270 66.72 -25.03 11.19
CA ARG A 270 66.90 -25.07 9.72
C ARG A 270 66.83 -23.67 9.11
N ALA A 271 67.99 -23.00 9.02
CA ALA A 271 68.10 -21.61 8.55
C ALA A 271 67.59 -21.35 7.12
N GLU A 272 67.65 -22.34 6.21
CA GLU A 272 67.23 -22.19 4.82
C GLU A 272 65.71 -22.13 4.65
N LEU A 273 64.94 -22.83 5.49
CA LEU A 273 63.47 -22.80 5.46
C LEU A 273 62.90 -21.44 5.89
N ARG A 274 63.63 -20.68 6.72
CA ARG A 274 63.26 -19.31 7.12
C ARG A 274 63.22 -18.33 5.94
N ARG A 275 63.89 -18.66 4.82
CA ARG A 275 63.91 -17.84 3.61
C ARG A 275 62.82 -18.23 2.60
N SER A 276 62.02 -19.26 2.89
CA SER A 276 60.93 -19.76 2.04
C SER A 276 59.56 -19.40 2.60
N ARG A 277 58.49 -19.63 1.83
CA ARG A 277 57.09 -19.46 2.30
C ARG A 277 56.68 -20.48 3.40
N LEU A 278 57.53 -21.46 3.69
CA LEU A 278 57.34 -22.43 4.77
C LEU A 278 57.80 -21.91 6.15
N ALA A 279 58.33 -20.69 6.21
CA ALA A 279 58.80 -20.09 7.46
C ALA A 279 57.71 -20.02 8.55
N GLU A 280 56.44 -19.82 8.14
CA GLU A 280 55.29 -19.77 9.06
C GLU A 280 55.11 -21.07 9.86
N LEU A 281 55.52 -22.22 9.31
CA LEU A 281 55.35 -23.55 9.93
C LEU A 281 56.46 -23.92 10.93
N ILE A 282 57.49 -23.09 11.05
CA ILE A 282 58.64 -23.36 11.94
C ILE A 282 58.20 -23.30 13.40
N GLY A 283 58.54 -24.32 14.18
CA GLY A 283 58.28 -24.36 15.63
C GLY A 283 56.82 -24.64 16.04
N GLN A 284 55.89 -24.73 15.08
CA GLN A 284 54.47 -25.00 15.38
C GLN A 284 54.24 -26.44 15.84
N ARG A 285 53.60 -26.63 16.99
CA ARG A 285 53.11 -27.95 17.46
C ARG A 285 51.78 -28.30 16.83
N SER A 286 51.37 -29.57 16.87
CA SER A 286 50.13 -30.05 16.22
C SER A 286 48.85 -29.31 16.60
N ALA A 287 48.75 -28.78 17.84
CA ALA A 287 47.59 -27.99 18.29
C ALA A 287 47.62 -26.52 17.83
N GLN A 288 48.77 -26.04 17.36
CA GLN A 288 49.00 -24.65 16.93
C GLN A 288 49.00 -24.48 15.41
N LYS A 289 48.97 -25.60 14.66
CA LYS A 289 48.97 -25.58 13.19
C LYS A 289 47.75 -24.82 12.65
N SER A 290 47.92 -24.10 11.55
CA SER A 290 46.88 -23.40 10.79
C SER A 290 47.24 -23.43 9.30
N VAL A 291 46.30 -23.04 8.43
CA VAL A 291 46.61 -22.85 7.02
C VAL A 291 47.50 -21.60 6.88
N PRO A 292 48.68 -21.68 6.24
CA PRO A 292 49.56 -20.54 6.07
C PRO A 292 48.87 -19.38 5.33
N GLU A 293 49.17 -18.14 5.72
CA GLU A 293 48.46 -16.95 5.19
C GLU A 293 48.65 -16.81 3.67
N TRP A 294 49.85 -17.12 3.17
CA TRP A 294 50.13 -17.09 1.74
C TRP A 294 49.28 -18.08 0.93
N VAL A 295 48.78 -19.17 1.53
CA VAL A 295 47.88 -20.14 0.87
C VAL A 295 46.50 -19.52 0.65
N TRP A 296 46.01 -18.69 1.58
CA TRP A 296 44.74 -17.96 1.42
C TRP A 296 44.79 -16.97 0.24
N GLN A 297 45.94 -16.35 0.02
CA GLN A 297 46.21 -15.43 -1.10
C GLN A 297 46.58 -16.12 -2.41
N ALA A 298 46.74 -17.45 -2.39
CA ALA A 298 47.13 -18.22 -3.56
C ALA A 298 45.94 -18.50 -4.49
N PRO A 299 46.16 -18.61 -5.82
CA PRO A 299 45.13 -19.06 -6.75
C PRO A 299 44.55 -20.43 -6.39
N THR A 300 43.32 -20.68 -6.84
CA THR A 300 42.59 -21.95 -6.65
C THR A 300 43.43 -23.20 -6.94
N ALA A 301 44.27 -23.17 -7.98
CA ALA A 301 45.14 -24.30 -8.35
C ALA A 301 46.13 -24.69 -7.25
N ILE A 302 46.68 -23.71 -6.54
CA ILE A 302 47.66 -23.92 -5.46
C ILE A 302 46.96 -24.41 -4.20
N LYS A 303 45.83 -23.78 -3.84
CA LYS A 303 44.97 -24.23 -2.73
C LYS A 303 44.56 -25.69 -2.89
N ARG A 304 44.26 -26.11 -4.13
CA ARG A 304 43.95 -27.50 -4.47
C ARG A 304 45.09 -28.44 -4.14
N VAL A 305 46.32 -28.12 -4.57
CA VAL A 305 47.51 -28.95 -4.29
C VAL A 305 47.79 -29.03 -2.80
N PHE A 306 47.65 -27.90 -2.08
CA PHE A 306 47.78 -27.87 -0.63
C PHE A 306 46.77 -28.82 0.06
N LEU A 307 45.48 -28.72 -0.29
CA LEU A 307 44.44 -29.60 0.27
C LEU A 307 44.67 -31.07 -0.10
N GLN A 308 45.05 -31.35 -1.35
CA GLN A 308 45.34 -32.70 -1.81
C GLN A 308 46.48 -33.33 -1.00
N ALA A 309 47.56 -32.58 -0.76
CA ALA A 309 48.69 -33.02 0.07
C ALA A 309 48.27 -33.27 1.52
N LEU A 310 47.47 -32.36 2.09
CA LEU A 310 46.98 -32.44 3.46
C LEU A 310 46.08 -33.67 3.68
N PHE A 311 45.15 -33.92 2.75
CA PHE A 311 44.29 -35.10 2.78
C PHE A 311 45.04 -36.40 2.41
N GLU A 312 46.08 -36.33 1.59
CA GLU A 312 46.93 -37.50 1.34
C GLU A 312 47.68 -37.96 2.59
N GLY A 313 48.08 -37.05 3.48
CA GLY A 313 48.64 -37.39 4.79
C GLY A 313 47.55 -37.89 5.76
N ASP A 314 46.82 -36.96 6.38
CA ASP A 314 45.91 -37.25 7.51
C ASP A 314 44.45 -37.49 7.09
N GLY A 315 44.15 -37.40 5.80
CA GLY A 315 42.83 -37.67 5.26
C GLY A 315 42.55 -39.17 5.08
N SER A 316 41.28 -39.55 5.16
CA SER A 316 40.83 -40.91 4.89
C SER A 316 39.52 -40.92 4.11
N CYS A 317 39.30 -41.96 3.30
CA CYS A 317 38.02 -42.24 2.66
C CYS A 317 37.57 -43.67 3.01
N SER A 318 36.28 -43.83 3.32
CA SER A 318 35.68 -45.13 3.66
C SER A 318 34.21 -45.20 3.25
N ALA A 319 33.76 -46.40 2.91
CA ALA A 319 32.34 -46.70 2.78
C ALA A 319 31.78 -46.95 4.18
N LEU A 320 30.66 -46.32 4.50
CA LEU A 320 29.92 -46.48 5.74
C LEU A 320 28.69 -47.39 5.52
N PRO A 321 28.11 -47.97 6.60
CA PRO A 321 26.87 -48.72 6.50
C PRO A 321 25.75 -47.91 5.81
N ARG A 322 24.76 -48.61 5.22
CA ARG A 322 23.61 -47.98 4.52
C ARG A 322 23.98 -47.15 3.29
N ASN A 323 24.97 -47.58 2.51
CA ASN A 323 25.39 -46.92 1.26
C ASN A 323 25.87 -45.47 1.46
N MET A 324 26.48 -45.19 2.61
CA MET A 324 27.05 -43.88 2.92
C MET A 324 28.54 -43.86 2.58
N ILE A 325 29.07 -42.66 2.34
CA ILE A 325 30.50 -42.44 2.15
C ILE A 325 30.99 -41.47 3.22
N GLN A 326 32.24 -41.61 3.64
CA GLN A 326 32.89 -40.61 4.47
C GLN A 326 34.28 -40.32 3.94
N VAL A 327 34.51 -39.06 3.60
CA VAL A 327 35.85 -38.49 3.50
C VAL A 327 36.09 -37.69 4.78
N SER A 328 37.17 -37.96 5.49
CA SER A 328 37.45 -37.34 6.79
C SER A 328 38.87 -36.81 6.86
N TYR A 329 39.05 -35.65 7.46
CA TYR A 329 40.34 -35.12 7.90
C TYR A 329 40.31 -34.92 9.42
N SER A 330 41.38 -35.33 10.12
CA SER A 330 41.46 -35.24 11.58
C SER A 330 42.67 -34.41 11.99
N THR A 331 42.50 -33.51 12.96
CA THR A 331 43.58 -32.67 13.48
C THR A 331 43.43 -32.39 14.96
N ARG A 332 44.54 -32.07 15.64
CA ARG A 332 44.54 -31.60 17.03
C ARG A 332 44.36 -30.08 17.15
N SER A 333 44.51 -29.34 16.04
CA SER A 333 44.31 -27.90 16.01
C SER A 333 42.86 -27.57 15.63
N GLU A 334 42.18 -26.83 16.50
CA GLU A 334 40.84 -26.32 16.19
C GLU A 334 40.87 -25.36 15.00
N GLN A 335 41.86 -24.46 14.95
CA GLN A 335 42.00 -23.46 13.89
C GLN A 335 42.23 -24.13 12.54
N LEU A 336 43.12 -25.13 12.46
CA LEU A 336 43.31 -25.87 11.21
C LEU A 336 42.03 -26.59 10.76
N GLY A 337 41.24 -27.09 11.71
CA GLY A 337 39.93 -27.67 11.39
C GLY A 337 38.96 -26.64 10.79
N LYS A 338 38.93 -25.41 11.30
CA LYS A 338 38.15 -24.29 10.75
C LYS A 338 38.64 -23.92 9.35
N ASP A 339 39.94 -23.72 9.21
CA ASP A 339 40.57 -23.31 7.96
C ASP A 339 40.33 -24.33 6.84
N VAL A 340 40.48 -25.63 7.13
CA VAL A 340 40.21 -26.71 6.18
C VAL A 340 38.73 -26.75 5.78
N GLN A 341 37.81 -26.61 6.75
CA GLN A 341 36.37 -26.55 6.46
C GLN A 341 36.02 -25.36 5.54
N GLN A 342 36.65 -24.21 5.77
CA GLN A 342 36.44 -23.00 4.98
C GLN A 342 37.06 -23.10 3.58
N LEU A 343 38.27 -23.66 3.45
CA LEU A 343 38.89 -23.94 2.15
C LEU A 343 38.04 -24.90 1.31
N LEU A 344 37.50 -25.97 1.92
CA LEU A 344 36.60 -26.89 1.23
C LEU A 344 35.36 -26.17 0.66
N LEU A 345 34.79 -25.21 1.41
CA LEU A 345 33.66 -24.41 0.94
C LEU A 345 34.02 -23.54 -0.28
N GLU A 346 35.25 -23.04 -0.39
CA GLU A 346 35.71 -22.31 -1.57
C GLU A 346 35.73 -23.18 -2.84
N PHE A 347 35.89 -24.50 -2.71
CA PHE A 347 35.73 -25.47 -3.82
C PHE A 347 34.29 -25.96 -3.99
N GLY A 348 33.35 -25.38 -3.24
CA GLY A 348 31.94 -25.76 -3.21
C GLY A 348 31.63 -27.03 -2.44
N VAL A 349 32.61 -27.58 -1.71
CA VAL A 349 32.47 -28.78 -0.89
C VAL A 349 32.01 -28.38 0.51
N VAL A 350 30.75 -28.67 0.82
CA VAL A 350 30.20 -28.48 2.16
C VAL A 350 30.64 -29.63 3.07
N SER A 351 31.19 -29.29 4.23
CA SER A 351 31.71 -30.27 5.20
C SER A 351 31.21 -29.97 6.61
N LYS A 352 31.15 -31.01 7.45
CA LYS A 352 30.75 -30.90 8.85
C LYS A 352 31.97 -31.02 9.76
N ARG A 353 32.05 -30.14 10.76
CA ARG A 353 33.11 -30.13 11.76
C ARG A 353 32.55 -30.50 13.13
N TYR A 354 33.23 -31.41 13.84
CA TYR A 354 32.89 -31.75 15.22
C TYR A 354 34.14 -32.19 16.00
N GLN A 355 34.06 -32.12 17.32
CA GLN A 355 35.11 -32.62 18.21
C GLN A 355 34.84 -34.08 18.56
N HIS A 356 35.83 -34.93 18.31
CA HIS A 356 35.79 -36.35 18.65
C HIS A 356 36.10 -36.57 20.13
N ALA A 357 35.63 -37.67 20.71
CA ALA A 357 35.82 -38.00 22.14
C ALA A 357 37.31 -38.08 22.56
N THR A 358 38.22 -38.28 21.62
CA THR A 358 39.68 -38.32 21.82
C THR A 358 40.32 -36.91 21.91
N GLY A 359 39.52 -35.85 21.78
CA GLY A 359 39.96 -34.45 21.74
C GLY A 359 40.43 -33.95 20.38
N GLU A 360 40.24 -34.75 19.32
CA GLU A 360 40.60 -34.38 17.94
C GLU A 360 39.43 -33.69 17.23
N HIS A 361 39.72 -32.67 16.44
CA HIS A 361 38.74 -32.02 15.57
C HIS A 361 38.69 -32.76 14.23
N LYS A 362 37.49 -33.20 13.84
CA LYS A 362 37.26 -33.90 12.57
C LYS A 362 36.46 -33.02 11.62
N VAL A 363 36.93 -32.91 10.39
CA VAL A 363 36.21 -32.35 9.24
C VAL A 363 35.77 -33.52 8.38
N VAL A 364 34.46 -33.68 8.18
CA VAL A 364 33.90 -34.83 7.49
C VAL A 364 32.99 -34.41 6.34
N ILE A 365 33.08 -35.14 5.24
CA ILE A 365 32.20 -35.05 4.08
C ILE A 365 31.48 -36.38 4.01
N THR A 366 30.19 -36.37 4.36
CA THR A 366 29.36 -37.59 4.45
C THR A 366 28.36 -37.72 3.31
N ASN A 367 28.10 -36.63 2.59
CA ASN A 367 27.16 -36.58 1.48
C ASN A 367 27.86 -37.04 0.19
N ARG A 368 27.22 -37.93 -0.59
CA ARG A 368 27.76 -38.44 -1.85
C ARG A 368 28.07 -37.32 -2.85
N GLY A 369 27.15 -36.38 -3.06
CA GLY A 369 27.36 -35.27 -4.00
C GLY A 369 28.52 -34.36 -3.59
N GLN A 370 28.70 -34.15 -2.29
CA GLN A 370 29.85 -33.41 -1.75
C GLN A 370 31.14 -34.22 -1.88
N ALA A 371 31.09 -35.55 -1.73
CA ALA A 371 32.25 -36.42 -1.96
C ALA A 371 32.63 -36.53 -3.45
N GLU A 372 31.68 -36.47 -4.37
CA GLU A 372 31.91 -36.36 -5.82
C GLU A 372 32.54 -35.01 -6.18
N LEU A 373 32.06 -33.91 -5.57
CA LEU A 373 32.70 -32.59 -5.69
C LEU A 373 34.13 -32.62 -5.14
N PHE A 374 34.35 -33.22 -3.96
CA PHE A 374 35.71 -33.40 -3.43
C PHE A 374 36.58 -34.21 -4.40
N ALA A 375 36.10 -35.35 -4.88
CA ALA A 375 36.85 -36.23 -5.79
C ALA A 375 37.25 -35.54 -7.11
N SER A 376 36.39 -34.65 -7.62
CA SER A 376 36.58 -33.97 -8.91
C SER A 376 37.36 -32.66 -8.79
N GLN A 377 37.10 -31.87 -7.75
CA GLN A 377 37.69 -30.54 -7.57
C GLN A 377 39.03 -30.57 -6.83
N ILE A 378 39.20 -31.51 -5.89
CA ILE A 378 40.40 -31.61 -5.03
C ILE A 378 41.09 -32.96 -5.22
N GLY A 379 40.41 -34.04 -4.84
CA GLY A 379 40.88 -35.41 -4.93
C GLY A 379 42.03 -35.74 -3.98
N PHE A 380 42.47 -37.00 -4.05
CA PHE A 380 43.70 -37.51 -3.45
C PHE A 380 44.79 -37.67 -4.53
N GLY A 381 46.05 -37.88 -4.13
CA GLY A 381 47.20 -37.93 -5.04
C GLY A 381 47.46 -39.28 -5.71
N GLY A 382 46.89 -40.39 -5.20
CA GLY A 382 47.19 -41.74 -5.68
C GLY A 382 46.18 -42.81 -5.25
N ALA A 383 46.62 -43.84 -4.53
CA ALA A 383 45.79 -45.00 -4.16
C ALA A 383 44.52 -44.63 -3.36
N LYS A 384 44.57 -43.56 -2.54
CA LYS A 384 43.38 -43.04 -1.84
C LYS A 384 42.32 -42.50 -2.82
N GLN A 385 42.72 -41.96 -3.97
CA GLN A 385 41.80 -41.49 -5.02
C GLN A 385 41.14 -42.66 -5.72
N GLU A 386 41.91 -43.68 -6.10
CA GLU A 386 41.38 -44.91 -6.68
C GLU A 386 40.37 -45.57 -5.74
N LYS A 387 40.69 -45.61 -4.44
CA LYS A 387 39.77 -46.08 -3.40
C LYS A 387 38.49 -45.24 -3.33
N LEU A 388 38.60 -43.91 -3.34
CA LEU A 388 37.45 -43.00 -3.30
C LEU A 388 36.53 -43.20 -4.52
N VAL A 389 37.12 -43.23 -5.71
CA VAL A 389 36.39 -43.44 -6.98
C VAL A 389 35.75 -44.83 -7.00
N GLY A 390 36.45 -45.87 -6.53
CA GLY A 390 35.92 -47.22 -6.41
C GLY A 390 34.73 -47.29 -5.46
N ILE A 391 34.79 -46.62 -4.30
CA ILE A 391 33.67 -46.51 -3.37
C ILE A 391 32.48 -45.81 -4.05
N LEU A 392 32.70 -44.66 -4.69
CA LEU A 392 31.64 -43.90 -5.37
C LEU A 392 30.99 -44.69 -6.51
N ALA A 393 31.76 -45.49 -7.25
CA ALA A 393 31.25 -46.35 -8.32
C ALA A 393 30.42 -47.53 -7.78
N SER A 394 30.76 -48.05 -6.59
CA SER A 394 30.05 -49.19 -5.97
C SER A 394 28.71 -48.82 -5.33
N LEU A 395 28.48 -47.54 -5.04
CA LEU A 395 27.29 -47.04 -4.35
C LEU A 395 26.13 -46.81 -5.33
N PRO A 396 24.90 -47.27 -5.04
CA PRO A 396 23.76 -47.15 -5.95
C PRO A 396 23.33 -45.70 -6.21
N PRO A 397 22.78 -45.39 -7.40
CA PRO A 397 22.28 -44.06 -7.73
C PRO A 397 20.96 -43.76 -6.99
N CYS A 398 21.09 -43.03 -5.89
CA CYS A 398 20.04 -42.32 -5.12
C CYS A 398 19.11 -43.15 -4.20
N ALA A 399 18.97 -42.66 -2.95
CA ALA A 399 17.72 -42.31 -2.25
C ALA A 399 17.86 -42.56 -0.73
N GLY A 400 18.25 -41.53 0.04
CA GLY A 400 18.10 -41.63 1.50
C GLY A 400 18.71 -40.51 2.34
N MET A 401 19.81 -39.87 1.91
CA MET A 401 20.57 -38.96 2.79
C MET A 401 21.27 -37.80 2.05
N ASP A 402 20.66 -37.26 0.99
CA ASP A 402 21.16 -36.02 0.41
C ASP A 402 20.58 -34.82 1.17
N ASP A 403 21.21 -34.41 2.28
CA ASP A 403 20.73 -33.30 3.12
C ASP A 403 20.85 -31.91 2.44
N ASP A 404 21.45 -31.85 1.24
CA ASP A 404 21.62 -30.62 0.44
C ASP A 404 20.32 -30.27 -0.32
N HIS A 405 19.45 -29.50 0.33
CA HIS A 405 18.13 -29.14 -0.17
C HIS A 405 17.76 -27.71 0.19
N VAL A 406 16.73 -27.18 -0.46
CA VAL A 406 16.13 -25.88 -0.14
C VAL A 406 14.93 -26.11 0.78
N PRO A 407 15.00 -25.71 2.07
CA PRO A 407 13.87 -25.82 2.99
C PRO A 407 12.62 -25.11 2.45
N GLY A 408 11.44 -25.74 2.58
CA GLY A 408 10.16 -25.16 2.18
C GLY A 408 9.86 -25.18 0.67
N LEU A 409 10.87 -25.30 -0.20
CA LEU A 409 10.71 -25.21 -1.66
C LEU A 409 9.77 -26.27 -2.25
N ALA A 410 9.89 -27.53 -1.82
CA ALA A 410 9.00 -28.59 -2.30
C ALA A 410 7.53 -28.31 -1.97
N THR A 411 7.25 -27.80 -0.76
CA THR A 411 5.89 -27.43 -0.34
C THR A 411 5.38 -26.26 -1.18
N PHE A 412 6.22 -25.24 -1.38
CA PHE A 412 5.91 -24.08 -2.20
C PHE A 412 5.58 -24.45 -3.64
N ILE A 413 6.44 -25.21 -4.33
CA ILE A 413 6.21 -25.63 -5.71
C ILE A 413 4.95 -26.50 -5.82
N ARG A 414 4.72 -27.42 -4.86
CA ARG A 414 3.52 -28.29 -4.86
C ARG A 414 2.22 -27.53 -4.60
N ARG A 415 2.28 -26.41 -3.88
CA ARG A 415 1.14 -25.54 -3.58
C ARG A 415 0.79 -24.65 -4.78
N HIS A 416 1.79 -24.17 -5.52
CA HIS A 416 1.62 -23.18 -6.59
C HIS A 416 1.77 -23.77 -8.01
N CYS A 417 1.87 -25.09 -8.17
CA CYS A 417 1.90 -25.72 -9.50
C CYS A 417 0.51 -25.79 -10.17
N GLY A 418 0.35 -25.11 -11.32
CA GLY A 418 -0.92 -24.94 -12.04
C GLY A 418 -1.19 -25.86 -13.25
N SER A 419 -2.46 -26.25 -13.37
CA SER A 419 -3.28 -26.73 -14.52
C SER A 419 -3.24 -28.18 -15.03
N ARG A 420 -2.11 -28.92 -15.07
CA ARG A 420 -2.11 -30.32 -15.57
C ARG A 420 -1.94 -31.33 -14.44
N TRP A 421 -2.89 -32.26 -14.32
CA TRP A 421 -2.85 -33.33 -13.30
C TRP A 421 -1.58 -34.20 -13.40
N VAL A 422 -1.11 -34.47 -14.62
CA VAL A 422 0.11 -35.26 -14.87
C VAL A 422 1.36 -34.58 -14.29
N ASP A 423 1.47 -33.26 -14.43
CA ASP A 423 2.62 -32.51 -13.91
C ASP A 423 2.56 -32.43 -12.38
N LYS A 424 1.38 -32.23 -11.80
CA LYS A 424 1.16 -32.23 -10.35
C LYS A 424 1.44 -33.59 -9.71
N ASP A 425 0.96 -34.67 -10.31
CA ASP A 425 1.23 -36.03 -9.85
C ASP A 425 2.73 -36.36 -9.93
N TRP A 426 3.40 -35.93 -11.00
CA TRP A 426 4.85 -36.07 -11.12
C TRP A 426 5.59 -35.28 -10.02
N LEU A 427 5.29 -33.99 -9.81
CA LEU A 427 5.93 -33.15 -8.78
C LEU A 427 5.71 -33.68 -7.34
N ASN A 428 4.57 -34.34 -7.09
CA ASN A 428 4.29 -34.96 -5.80
C ASN A 428 5.07 -36.25 -5.55
N ARG A 429 5.37 -37.02 -6.60
CA ARG A 429 6.13 -38.28 -6.51
C ARG A 429 7.65 -38.08 -6.46
N HIS A 430 8.09 -36.83 -6.51
CA HIS A 430 9.49 -36.48 -6.74
C HIS A 430 10.01 -35.45 -5.72
N ASN A 431 11.28 -35.62 -5.33
CA ASN A 431 12.00 -34.73 -4.41
C ASN A 431 12.53 -33.50 -5.16
N ILE A 432 11.68 -32.49 -5.31
CA ILE A 432 11.93 -31.26 -6.08
C ILE A 432 12.57 -30.12 -5.25
N ASP A 433 13.05 -30.43 -4.06
CA ASP A 433 13.79 -29.55 -3.15
C ASP A 433 15.29 -29.88 -3.11
N ARG A 434 15.69 -31.07 -3.56
CA ARG A 434 17.07 -31.58 -3.51
C ARG A 434 17.92 -30.99 -4.63
N LEU A 435 19.03 -30.34 -4.29
CA LEU A 435 19.86 -29.62 -5.27
C LEU A 435 20.57 -30.57 -6.23
N SER A 436 20.89 -31.80 -5.81
CA SER A 436 21.41 -32.85 -6.71
C SER A 436 20.46 -33.15 -7.87
N ARG A 437 19.15 -33.10 -7.62
CA ARG A 437 18.13 -33.33 -8.63
C ARG A 437 18.01 -32.16 -9.59
N TRP A 438 18.08 -30.92 -9.09
CA TRP A 438 18.09 -29.72 -9.92
C TRP A 438 19.30 -29.68 -10.86
N ARG A 439 20.47 -30.15 -10.42
CA ARG A 439 21.66 -30.28 -11.29
C ARG A 439 21.48 -31.29 -12.43
N ARG A 440 20.78 -32.41 -12.19
CA ARG A 440 20.60 -33.49 -13.18
C ARG A 440 19.39 -33.27 -14.10
N ASP A 441 18.26 -32.90 -13.50
CA ASP A 441 16.93 -32.91 -14.10
C ASP A 441 16.26 -31.52 -14.04
N GLY A 442 17.00 -30.44 -13.77
CA GLY A 442 16.44 -29.10 -13.54
C GLY A 442 15.56 -28.57 -14.68
N ALA A 443 15.97 -28.80 -15.94
CA ALA A 443 15.15 -28.44 -17.10
C ALA A 443 13.82 -29.20 -17.14
N GLU A 444 13.81 -30.47 -16.74
CA GLU A 444 12.57 -31.25 -16.62
C GLU A 444 11.70 -30.68 -15.50
N ILE A 445 12.27 -30.40 -14.32
CA ILE A 445 11.53 -29.83 -13.19
C ILE A 445 10.90 -28.48 -13.58
N LEU A 446 11.68 -27.57 -14.18
CA LEU A 446 11.20 -26.26 -14.64
C LEU A 446 10.10 -26.38 -15.70
N SER A 447 10.20 -27.35 -16.62
CA SER A 447 9.15 -27.58 -17.63
C SER A 447 7.80 -28.00 -17.04
N ARG A 448 7.80 -28.56 -15.82
CA ARG A 448 6.61 -29.00 -15.09
C ARG A 448 6.03 -27.89 -14.19
N ILE A 449 6.74 -26.79 -14.02
CA ILE A 449 6.27 -25.62 -13.26
C ILE A 449 5.67 -24.63 -14.26
N ALA A 450 4.33 -24.54 -14.29
CA ALA A 450 3.63 -23.69 -15.23
C ALA A 450 3.82 -22.19 -14.94
N ASP A 451 3.87 -21.85 -13.66
CA ASP A 451 3.96 -20.49 -13.14
C ASP A 451 5.39 -19.91 -13.37
N PRO A 452 5.53 -18.74 -14.00
CA PRO A 452 6.82 -18.10 -14.26
C PRO A 452 7.52 -17.58 -13.00
N ASP A 453 6.77 -17.15 -11.98
CA ASP A 453 7.31 -16.57 -10.75
C ASP A 453 7.79 -17.69 -9.81
N VAL A 454 7.03 -18.77 -9.71
CA VAL A 454 7.49 -20.01 -9.04
C VAL A 454 8.76 -20.54 -9.74
N ARG A 455 8.85 -20.44 -11.08
CA ARG A 455 10.08 -20.78 -11.81
C ARG A 455 11.22 -19.84 -11.46
N ALA A 456 10.98 -18.54 -11.38
CA ALA A 456 12.01 -17.55 -11.03
C ALA A 456 12.56 -17.81 -9.62
N ILE A 457 11.68 -17.94 -8.61
CA ILE A 457 12.06 -18.24 -7.22
C ILE A 457 12.77 -19.59 -7.14
N ALA A 458 12.22 -20.64 -7.74
CA ALA A 458 12.85 -21.95 -7.71
C ALA A 458 14.23 -21.92 -8.39
N THR A 459 14.36 -21.25 -9.53
CA THR A 459 15.66 -21.08 -10.21
C THR A 459 16.63 -20.31 -9.33
N GLU A 460 16.20 -19.22 -8.70
CA GLU A 460 17.07 -18.42 -7.85
C GLU A 460 17.63 -19.25 -6.69
N LEU A 461 16.77 -20.01 -6.03
CA LEU A 461 17.11 -20.80 -4.86
C LEU A 461 17.88 -22.09 -5.19
N THR A 462 17.78 -22.61 -6.43
CA THR A 462 18.28 -23.95 -6.80
C THR A 462 19.39 -23.99 -7.84
N ASP A 463 19.87 -22.84 -8.31
CA ASP A 463 21.00 -22.77 -9.26
C ASP A 463 22.33 -23.33 -8.70
N GLY A 464 22.34 -23.69 -7.42
CA GLY A 464 23.45 -24.37 -6.75
C GLY A 464 24.44 -23.42 -6.10
N ARG A 465 24.26 -22.10 -6.20
CA ARG A 465 25.19 -21.11 -5.65
C ARG A 465 25.21 -21.06 -4.13
N PHE A 466 24.10 -21.44 -3.51
CA PHE A 466 23.89 -21.36 -2.07
C PHE A 466 23.78 -22.74 -1.40
N TYR A 467 24.18 -22.78 -0.14
CA TYR A 467 23.86 -23.82 0.83
C TYR A 467 23.08 -23.18 1.99
N TYR A 468 21.97 -23.80 2.36
CA TYR A 468 21.01 -23.28 3.36
C TYR A 468 21.28 -23.90 4.73
N ALA A 469 22.25 -23.34 5.43
CA ALA A 469 22.75 -23.87 6.70
C ALA A 469 21.80 -23.54 7.86
N GLU A 470 21.56 -24.52 8.74
CA GLU A 470 20.80 -24.29 9.97
C GLU A 470 21.65 -23.58 11.01
N VAL A 471 21.15 -22.53 11.63
CA VAL A 471 21.82 -21.86 12.75
C VAL A 471 21.71 -22.75 13.98
N ALA A 472 22.86 -23.15 14.54
CA ALA A 472 22.93 -23.92 15.78
C ALA A 472 22.93 -23.02 17.02
N SER A 473 23.62 -21.89 16.97
CA SER A 473 23.72 -20.96 18.09
C SER A 473 24.12 -19.55 17.66
N VAL A 474 23.68 -18.56 18.42
CA VAL A 474 24.19 -17.17 18.38
C VAL A 474 24.70 -16.85 19.78
N THR A 475 25.99 -16.57 19.91
CA THR A 475 26.64 -16.38 21.23
C THR A 475 27.42 -15.07 21.27
N GLU A 476 27.41 -14.40 22.41
CA GLU A 476 28.21 -13.20 22.65
C GLU A 476 29.72 -13.51 22.53
N ALA A 477 30.45 -12.68 21.79
CA ALA A 477 31.87 -12.85 21.46
C ALA A 477 32.77 -11.72 22.01
N GLY A 478 32.22 -10.88 22.89
CA GLY A 478 32.95 -9.79 23.54
C GLY A 478 33.20 -8.58 22.62
N THR A 479 33.97 -7.62 23.14
CA THR A 479 34.32 -6.39 22.42
C THR A 479 35.56 -6.61 21.53
N GLN A 480 35.44 -6.38 20.23
CA GLN A 480 36.49 -6.64 19.23
C GLN A 480 36.54 -5.55 18.15
N ALA A 481 37.68 -5.40 17.47
CA ALA A 481 37.82 -4.52 16.33
C ALA A 481 36.97 -5.01 15.13
N VAL A 482 36.07 -4.15 14.62
CA VAL A 482 35.17 -4.50 13.52
C VAL A 482 35.43 -3.67 12.26
N TYR A 483 35.22 -4.33 11.12
CA TYR A 483 35.51 -3.81 9.79
C TYR A 483 34.31 -3.99 8.86
N SER A 484 34.32 -3.25 7.76
CA SER A 484 33.34 -3.38 6.67
C SER A 484 33.92 -2.88 5.35
N LEU A 485 33.34 -3.31 4.22
CA LEU A 485 33.73 -2.89 2.87
C LEU A 485 32.61 -2.10 2.19
N ARG A 486 32.98 -1.14 1.34
CA ARG A 486 32.08 -0.57 0.31
C ARG A 486 32.33 -1.31 -0.97
N VAL A 487 31.27 -1.80 -1.60
CA VAL A 487 31.29 -2.51 -2.87
C VAL A 487 30.37 -1.79 -3.84
N ASP A 488 30.84 -1.54 -5.06
CA ASP A 488 30.07 -0.85 -6.09
C ASP A 488 29.20 -1.83 -6.89
N THR A 489 28.05 -2.23 -6.33
CA THR A 489 27.00 -3.05 -6.99
C THR A 489 25.61 -2.65 -6.55
N ASP A 490 24.58 -3.01 -7.32
CA ASP A 490 23.16 -2.73 -6.99
C ASP A 490 22.72 -3.31 -5.63
N ASP A 491 23.29 -4.46 -5.23
CA ASP A 491 22.96 -5.16 -4.00
C ASP A 491 23.98 -4.94 -2.88
N HIS A 492 25.01 -4.11 -3.09
CA HIS A 492 26.20 -3.82 -2.24
C HIS A 492 26.71 -4.99 -1.40
N ALA A 493 26.56 -6.22 -1.89
CA ALA A 493 26.80 -7.43 -1.11
C ALA A 493 28.18 -8.01 -1.39
N PHE A 494 28.80 -8.57 -0.36
CA PHE A 494 30.08 -9.28 -0.47
C PHE A 494 30.10 -10.52 0.43
N ILE A 495 31.09 -11.38 0.20
CA ILE A 495 31.17 -12.68 0.86
C ILE A 495 32.25 -12.68 1.92
N THR A 496 31.89 -13.14 3.11
CA THR A 496 32.81 -13.29 4.24
C THR A 496 32.61 -14.61 4.98
N ASN A 497 33.67 -15.42 5.12
CA ASN A 497 33.58 -16.79 5.64
C ASN A 497 32.50 -17.63 4.95
N GLY A 498 32.18 -17.32 3.68
CA GLY A 498 31.08 -17.94 2.93
C GLY A 498 29.69 -17.33 3.20
N PHE A 499 29.49 -16.52 4.23
CA PHE A 499 28.24 -15.79 4.47
C PHE A 499 28.13 -14.59 3.52
N VAL A 500 26.90 -14.16 3.23
CA VAL A 500 26.62 -12.96 2.42
C VAL A 500 26.33 -11.79 3.37
N SER A 501 27.02 -10.66 3.17
CA SER A 501 27.02 -9.46 4.03
C SER A 501 26.68 -8.18 3.23
N HIS A 502 26.13 -7.13 3.87
CA HIS A 502 25.62 -5.91 3.20
C HIS A 502 25.68 -4.61 4.07
N ASN A 503 25.60 -3.39 3.48
CA ASN A 503 25.65 -2.07 4.16
C ASN A 503 24.81 -0.95 3.47
N THR A 504 24.50 0.17 4.17
CA THR A 504 23.90 1.40 3.57
C THR A 504 24.79 2.67 3.67
N GLU A 505 24.60 3.59 2.72
CA GLU A 505 25.24 4.92 2.65
C GLU A 505 24.21 6.02 2.32
N ALA A 506 24.48 7.26 2.73
CA ALA A 506 23.61 8.41 2.52
C ALA A 506 24.37 9.72 2.33
N ARG A 507 23.77 10.67 1.61
CA ARG A 507 24.17 12.09 1.53
C ARG A 507 22.93 12.98 1.36
N LEU A 508 23.09 14.30 1.41
CA LEU A 508 21.99 15.22 1.13
C LEU A 508 21.62 15.20 -0.37
N THR A 509 20.34 15.32 -0.69
CA THR A 509 19.91 15.60 -2.07
C THR A 509 20.23 17.04 -2.46
N PRO A 510 20.35 17.37 -3.76
CA PRO A 510 20.47 18.75 -4.21
C PRO A 510 19.32 19.66 -3.74
N LEU A 511 18.10 19.14 -3.62
CA LEU A 511 16.96 19.90 -3.10
C LEU A 511 17.07 20.15 -1.59
N ALA A 512 17.60 19.19 -0.81
CA ALA A 512 17.82 19.40 0.61
C ALA A 512 18.82 20.51 0.92
N MET A 513 19.75 20.80 -0.01
CA MET A 513 20.63 21.98 0.12
C MET A 513 19.86 23.30 0.10
N GLU A 514 18.71 23.37 -0.59
CA GLU A 514 17.83 24.56 -0.55
C GLU A 514 17.13 24.70 0.81
N MET A 515 17.05 23.64 1.63
CA MET A 515 16.57 23.78 3.01
C MET A 515 17.57 24.55 3.88
N LEU A 516 18.86 24.39 3.59
CA LEU A 516 20.00 24.86 4.41
C LEU A 516 20.75 26.04 3.79
N ARG A 517 20.32 26.52 2.61
CA ARG A 517 20.97 27.59 1.87
C ARG A 517 21.02 28.86 2.73
N GLU A 518 22.21 29.45 2.82
CA GLU A 518 22.49 30.72 3.53
C GLU A 518 22.28 30.64 5.05
N ILE A 519 22.33 29.44 5.65
CA ILE A 519 22.22 29.26 7.09
C ILE A 519 23.37 29.92 7.88
N ASP A 520 24.56 30.03 7.28
CA ASP A 520 25.75 30.66 7.89
C ASP A 520 25.70 32.21 7.87
N GLU A 521 24.66 32.81 7.28
CA GLU A 521 24.49 34.26 7.14
C GLU A 521 23.53 34.86 8.18
N GLU A 522 23.46 34.26 9.38
CA GLU A 522 22.58 34.69 10.49
C GLU A 522 21.08 34.78 10.08
N THR A 523 20.66 33.94 9.14
CA THR A 523 19.29 33.92 8.61
C THR A 523 18.28 33.31 9.57
N VAL A 524 18.73 32.53 10.55
CA VAL A 524 17.91 31.85 11.56
C VAL A 524 18.58 31.91 12.93
N ASP A 525 17.77 31.76 13.98
CA ASP A 525 18.27 31.77 15.36
C ASP A 525 18.88 30.41 15.73
N PHE A 526 20.02 30.46 16.40
CA PHE A 526 20.72 29.31 16.96
C PHE A 526 20.56 29.26 18.48
N VAL A 527 20.41 28.06 19.01
CA VAL A 527 20.36 27.79 20.45
C VAL A 527 21.45 26.79 20.84
N PRO A 528 21.98 26.85 22.07
CA PRO A 528 22.85 25.79 22.57
C PRO A 528 22.14 24.43 22.51
N ASN A 529 22.87 23.39 22.12
CA ASN A 529 22.39 22.02 22.18
C ASN A 529 22.19 21.55 23.63
N TYR A 530 21.81 20.28 23.81
CA TYR A 530 21.48 19.72 25.12
C TYR A 530 22.62 19.74 26.16
N ASP A 531 23.90 19.79 25.74
CA ASP A 531 25.07 19.86 26.63
C ASP A 531 25.81 21.21 26.59
N GLY A 532 25.33 22.16 25.79
CA GLY A 532 25.88 23.50 25.62
C GLY A 532 27.20 23.59 24.86
N ARG A 533 27.69 22.51 24.25
CA ARG A 533 28.99 22.50 23.53
C ARG A 533 28.90 22.99 22.10
N VAL A 534 27.78 22.71 21.42
CA VAL A 534 27.54 23.14 20.04
C VAL A 534 26.23 23.92 19.94
N GLN A 535 26.06 24.63 18.83
CA GLN A 535 24.85 25.39 18.53
C GLN A 535 23.99 24.62 17.52
N GLU A 536 22.67 24.63 17.68
CA GLU A 536 21.72 24.07 16.72
C GLU A 536 20.69 25.11 16.27
N PRO A 537 20.24 25.06 14.99
CA PRO A 537 19.25 25.99 14.49
C PRO A 537 17.85 25.66 15.02
N THR A 538 17.11 26.69 15.44
CA THR A 538 15.72 26.55 15.89
C THR A 538 14.76 26.17 14.75
N VAL A 539 15.02 26.71 13.55
CA VAL A 539 14.29 26.53 12.30
C VAL A 539 15.30 26.56 11.14
N LEU A 540 14.99 25.95 10.00
CA LEU A 540 15.82 26.09 8.79
C LEU A 540 15.34 27.25 7.89
N PRO A 541 16.23 27.84 7.05
CA PRO A 541 15.84 28.83 6.04
C PRO A 541 14.72 28.34 5.10
N SER A 542 14.72 27.04 4.73
CA SER A 542 13.64 26.37 3.98
C SER A 542 13.19 27.14 2.72
N ARG A 543 14.01 27.18 1.67
CA ARG A 543 13.78 28.04 0.49
C ARG A 543 12.64 27.55 -0.42
N PHE A 544 11.98 26.45 -0.06
CA PHE A 544 10.70 25.99 -0.61
C PHE A 544 9.72 25.59 0.52
N PRO A 545 8.41 25.55 0.26
CA PRO A 545 7.38 25.26 1.28
C PRO A 545 7.30 23.77 1.64
N ASN A 546 8.32 23.25 2.33
CA ASN A 546 8.50 21.83 2.63
C ASN A 546 7.35 21.20 3.44
N LEU A 547 6.74 21.93 4.39
CA LEU A 547 5.61 21.42 5.20
C LEU A 547 4.47 20.88 4.32
N LEU A 548 4.09 21.63 3.29
CA LEU A 548 3.02 21.26 2.37
C LEU A 548 3.54 20.34 1.26
N ALA A 549 4.76 20.57 0.76
CA ALA A 549 5.32 19.77 -0.33
C ALA A 549 5.49 18.29 0.06
N ASN A 550 6.05 18.03 1.25
CA ASN A 550 6.32 16.68 1.74
C ASN A 550 5.26 16.16 2.73
N GLY A 551 4.48 17.04 3.34
CA GLY A 551 3.52 16.66 4.38
C GLY A 551 4.20 16.28 5.71
N SER A 552 3.39 15.90 6.68
CA SER A 552 3.88 15.44 7.98
C SER A 552 2.83 14.64 8.74
N GLY A 553 3.20 13.49 9.29
CA GLY A 553 2.36 12.68 10.17
C GLY A 553 2.97 12.54 11.55
N GLY A 554 2.18 12.68 12.61
CA GLY A 554 2.67 12.56 13.99
C GLY A 554 1.57 12.41 15.03
N ILE A 555 1.83 11.58 16.05
CA ILE A 555 0.96 11.38 17.20
C ILE A 555 1.65 12.02 18.41
N ALA A 556 0.99 13.00 19.02
CA ALA A 556 1.46 13.67 20.23
C ALA A 556 0.58 13.26 21.44
N VAL A 557 0.77 13.91 22.59
CA VAL A 557 -0.09 13.67 23.76
C VAL A 557 -1.39 14.45 23.61
N GLY A 558 -2.52 13.74 23.48
CA GLY A 558 -3.86 14.34 23.36
C GLY A 558 -4.20 14.95 22.00
N MET A 559 -3.28 14.90 21.03
CA MET A 559 -3.49 15.44 19.68
C MET A 559 -2.67 14.67 18.64
N ALA A 560 -3.00 14.85 17.37
CA ALA A 560 -2.26 14.29 16.25
C ALA A 560 -2.18 15.31 15.10
N THR A 561 -1.26 15.10 14.19
CA THR A 561 -1.14 15.84 12.93
C THR A 561 -1.02 14.85 11.77
N ASN A 562 -1.64 15.18 10.65
CA ASN A 562 -1.58 14.39 9.44
C ASN A 562 -1.82 15.30 8.23
N ILE A 563 -0.74 15.90 7.72
CA ILE A 563 -0.71 16.85 6.61
C ILE A 563 -0.33 16.07 5.34
N PRO A 564 -1.15 16.07 4.29
CA PRO A 564 -0.82 15.38 3.05
C PRO A 564 0.24 16.14 2.22
N PRO A 565 1.02 15.45 1.38
CA PRO A 565 1.95 16.08 0.44
C PRO A 565 1.23 16.79 -0.72
N HIS A 566 1.90 17.77 -1.33
CA HIS A 566 1.37 18.59 -2.43
C HIS A 566 2.44 18.83 -3.50
N ASN A 567 2.00 19.21 -4.70
CA ASN A 567 2.88 19.50 -5.82
C ASN A 567 3.60 20.85 -5.67
N LEU A 568 4.92 20.86 -5.90
CA LEU A 568 5.76 22.03 -5.72
C LEU A 568 5.41 23.19 -6.66
N ARG A 569 5.00 22.93 -7.91
CA ARG A 569 4.64 23.99 -8.87
C ARG A 569 3.37 24.71 -8.44
N GLU A 570 2.35 23.97 -7.99
CA GLU A 570 1.11 24.56 -7.49
C GLU A 570 1.31 25.35 -6.19
N LEU A 571 2.14 24.85 -5.29
CA LEU A 571 2.50 25.60 -4.07
C LEU A 571 3.24 26.90 -4.42
N ALA A 572 4.14 26.86 -5.41
CA ALA A 572 4.86 28.05 -5.85
C ALA A 572 3.93 29.09 -6.49
N GLU A 573 2.99 28.67 -7.33
CA GLU A 573 1.97 29.56 -7.90
C GLU A 573 1.13 30.24 -6.81
N ALA A 574 0.77 29.51 -5.75
CA ALA A 574 0.07 30.06 -4.59
C ALA A 574 0.94 31.07 -3.81
N VAL A 575 2.23 30.76 -3.61
CA VAL A 575 3.19 31.68 -2.97
C VAL A 575 3.38 32.95 -3.80
N PHE A 576 3.55 32.83 -5.11
CA PHE A 576 3.69 33.98 -6.02
C PHE A 576 2.47 34.90 -5.95
N TRP A 577 1.26 34.32 -5.94
CA TRP A 577 0.04 35.10 -5.80
C TRP A 577 -0.01 35.85 -4.47
N CYS A 578 0.38 35.20 -3.36
CA CYS A 578 0.44 35.83 -2.03
C CYS A 578 1.50 36.95 -1.96
N LEU A 579 2.60 36.84 -2.70
CA LEU A 579 3.62 37.90 -2.79
C LEU A 579 3.11 39.11 -3.60
N ASP A 580 2.41 38.86 -4.70
CA ASP A 580 1.84 39.92 -5.54
C ASP A 580 0.67 40.63 -4.85
N ASN A 581 -0.13 39.90 -4.07
CA ASN A 581 -1.34 40.38 -3.38
C ASN A 581 -1.18 40.37 -1.85
N HIS A 582 -0.05 40.90 -1.37
CA HIS A 582 0.32 40.89 0.05
C HIS A 582 -0.66 41.59 1.01
N ASP A 583 -1.55 42.44 0.51
CA ASP A 583 -2.57 43.19 1.25
C ASP A 583 -3.97 42.56 1.17
N ALA A 584 -4.12 41.43 0.47
CA ALA A 584 -5.38 40.70 0.38
C ALA A 584 -5.84 40.16 1.75
N ASP A 585 -7.16 40.19 1.96
CA ASP A 585 -7.77 39.67 3.19
C ASP A 585 -7.71 38.14 3.27
N GLU A 586 -8.15 37.60 4.40
CA GLU A 586 -7.99 36.18 4.67
C GLU A 586 -8.77 35.28 3.72
N GLU A 587 -10.02 35.63 3.41
CA GLU A 587 -10.92 34.84 2.57
C GLU A 587 -10.51 34.92 1.10
N THR A 588 -10.19 36.11 0.59
CA THR A 588 -9.70 36.27 -0.79
C THR A 588 -8.43 35.47 -1.03
N THR A 589 -7.52 35.44 -0.05
CA THR A 589 -6.31 34.63 -0.13
C THR A 589 -6.62 33.13 -0.15
N LEU A 590 -7.56 32.67 0.67
CA LEU A 590 -7.96 31.27 0.71
C LEU A 590 -8.55 30.81 -0.62
N ASP A 591 -9.47 31.57 -1.20
CA ASP A 591 -10.07 31.24 -2.50
C ASP A 591 -9.02 31.20 -3.61
N ALA A 592 -8.11 32.18 -3.66
CA ALA A 592 -7.04 32.22 -4.66
C ALA A 592 -6.01 31.09 -4.49
N VAL A 593 -5.68 30.70 -3.26
CA VAL A 593 -4.79 29.57 -2.97
C VAL A 593 -5.47 28.25 -3.35
N MET A 594 -6.77 28.08 -3.04
CA MET A 594 -7.53 26.88 -3.41
C MET A 594 -7.73 26.73 -4.92
N GLU A 595 -7.77 27.84 -5.67
CA GLU A 595 -7.83 27.81 -7.14
C GLU A 595 -6.54 27.22 -7.75
N ARG A 596 -5.39 27.50 -7.13
CA ARG A 596 -4.05 27.10 -7.62
C ARG A 596 -3.63 25.72 -7.10
N VAL A 597 -3.85 25.46 -5.81
CA VAL A 597 -3.56 24.19 -5.15
C VAL A 597 -4.76 23.28 -5.29
N LYS A 598 -4.75 22.43 -6.32
CA LYS A 598 -5.91 21.61 -6.72
C LYS A 598 -6.27 20.55 -5.68
N GLY A 599 -5.28 20.09 -4.92
CA GLY A 599 -5.41 19.00 -3.96
C GLY A 599 -4.06 18.38 -3.62
N PRO A 600 -4.03 17.39 -2.71
CA PRO A 600 -2.83 16.60 -2.44
C PRO A 600 -2.23 15.94 -3.68
N ASP A 601 -0.91 15.75 -3.66
CA ASP A 601 -0.15 15.03 -4.66
C ASP A 601 0.75 14.00 -3.96
N PHE A 602 0.32 12.74 -3.96
CA PHE A 602 0.98 11.66 -3.24
C PHE A 602 2.16 11.08 -4.04
N PRO A 603 3.24 10.64 -3.37
CA PRO A 603 4.39 10.04 -4.05
C PRO A 603 4.04 8.75 -4.81
N THR A 604 3.02 8.02 -4.35
CA THR A 604 2.53 6.75 -4.92
C THR A 604 1.49 6.94 -6.04
N SER A 605 1.31 8.18 -6.53
CA SER A 605 0.29 8.53 -7.53
C SER A 605 -1.13 8.27 -7.01
N GLY A 606 -1.85 7.31 -7.57
CA GLY A 606 -3.22 6.95 -7.21
C GLY A 606 -4.26 7.96 -7.69
N LEU A 607 -5.51 7.71 -7.30
CA LEU A 607 -6.67 8.55 -7.59
C LEU A 607 -7.22 9.15 -6.30
N ILE A 608 -7.63 10.41 -6.35
CA ILE A 608 -8.49 11.02 -5.33
C ILE A 608 -9.91 11.07 -5.86
N VAL A 609 -10.86 10.56 -5.07
CA VAL A 609 -12.27 10.48 -5.44
C VAL A 609 -13.06 11.60 -4.77
N GLY A 610 -13.44 12.60 -5.57
CA GLY A 610 -14.19 13.77 -5.12
C GLY A 610 -13.30 14.87 -4.51
N SER A 611 -13.80 16.11 -4.58
CA SER A 611 -13.11 17.31 -4.11
C SER A 611 -13.61 17.86 -2.78
N GLN A 612 -14.74 17.38 -2.28
CA GLN A 612 -15.34 17.89 -1.04
C GLN A 612 -14.40 17.74 0.17
N GLY A 613 -13.81 16.56 0.34
CA GLY A 613 -12.88 16.29 1.44
C GLY A 613 -11.61 17.14 1.40
N ILE A 614 -11.16 17.52 0.20
CA ILE A 614 -10.05 18.47 0.00
C ILE A 614 -10.48 19.87 0.45
N GLY A 615 -11.67 20.31 -0.01
CA GLY A 615 -12.21 21.62 0.35
C GLY A 615 -12.41 21.78 1.86
N ASP A 616 -12.92 20.76 2.55
CA ASP A 616 -13.08 20.76 4.00
C ASP A 616 -11.73 20.85 4.72
N ALA A 617 -10.73 20.09 4.26
CA ALA A 617 -9.38 20.10 4.81
C ALA A 617 -8.72 21.47 4.68
N TYR A 618 -8.86 22.15 3.54
CA TYR A 618 -8.24 23.45 3.31
C TYR A 618 -8.94 24.59 4.04
N ARG A 619 -10.27 24.57 4.15
CA ARG A 619 -11.04 25.62 4.83
C ARG A 619 -11.06 25.49 6.34
N THR A 620 -10.96 24.28 6.89
CA THR A 620 -11.10 24.06 8.34
C THR A 620 -9.83 23.50 8.99
N GLY A 621 -8.86 23.07 8.19
CA GLY A 621 -7.70 22.31 8.63
C GLY A 621 -8.00 20.83 8.90
N ARG A 622 -9.24 20.35 8.68
CA ARG A 622 -9.62 18.94 8.86
C ARG A 622 -10.52 18.45 7.74
N GLY A 623 -10.24 17.26 7.22
CA GLY A 623 -11.04 16.67 6.16
C GLY A 623 -10.72 15.20 5.93
N SER A 624 -11.60 14.48 5.24
CA SER A 624 -11.39 13.09 4.86
C SER A 624 -11.28 12.98 3.35
N ILE A 625 -10.09 12.62 2.87
CA ILE A 625 -9.77 12.58 1.44
C ILE A 625 -9.77 11.11 1.01
N ARG A 626 -10.71 10.74 0.14
CA ARG A 626 -10.83 9.36 -0.35
C ARG A 626 -9.77 9.10 -1.42
N MET A 627 -8.92 8.12 -1.18
CA MET A 627 -7.88 7.65 -2.09
C MET A 627 -8.29 6.29 -2.68
N ARG A 628 -8.00 6.08 -3.96
CA ARG A 628 -8.32 4.86 -4.70
C ARG A 628 -7.13 4.44 -5.56
N GLY A 629 -6.81 3.14 -5.56
CA GLY A 629 -5.81 2.57 -6.45
C GLY A 629 -6.29 2.51 -7.90
N VAL A 630 -5.35 2.49 -8.83
CA VAL A 630 -5.62 2.41 -10.27
C VAL A 630 -5.69 0.95 -10.67
N VAL A 631 -6.76 0.58 -11.36
CA VAL A 631 -6.96 -0.78 -11.85
C VAL A 631 -7.33 -0.75 -13.33
N GLU A 632 -6.64 -1.56 -14.10
CA GLU A 632 -6.91 -1.80 -15.51
C GLU A 632 -7.52 -3.20 -15.69
N ILE A 633 -8.44 -3.33 -16.65
CA ILE A 633 -9.06 -4.63 -16.97
C ILE A 633 -8.37 -5.14 -18.23
N GLU A 634 -7.68 -6.27 -18.11
CA GLU A 634 -7.03 -6.98 -19.22
C GLU A 634 -7.73 -8.34 -19.46
N GLU A 635 -7.45 -8.98 -20.59
CA GLU A 635 -7.90 -10.35 -20.87
C GLU A 635 -6.69 -11.29 -21.07
N ASP A 636 -6.70 -12.43 -20.39
CA ASP A 636 -5.74 -13.52 -20.58
C ASP A 636 -5.91 -14.15 -21.98
N ALA A 637 -4.89 -14.84 -22.49
CA ALA A 637 -4.91 -15.59 -23.75
C ALA A 637 -6.02 -16.66 -23.82
N ARG A 638 -6.65 -16.98 -22.69
CA ARG A 638 -7.78 -17.91 -22.55
C ARG A 638 -9.15 -17.20 -22.47
N GLY A 639 -9.21 -15.88 -22.66
CA GLY A 639 -10.42 -15.06 -22.60
C GLY A 639 -10.98 -14.86 -21.18
N ARG A 640 -10.12 -14.93 -20.15
CA ARG A 640 -10.51 -14.63 -18.76
C ARG A 640 -10.17 -13.18 -18.44
N ALA A 641 -11.07 -12.46 -17.78
CA ALA A 641 -10.80 -11.11 -17.31
C ALA A 641 -9.79 -11.11 -16.16
N LEU A 642 -8.82 -10.19 -16.24
CA LEU A 642 -7.79 -9.93 -15.25
C LEU A 642 -7.98 -8.49 -14.74
N LEU A 643 -7.96 -8.31 -13.43
CA LEU A 643 -7.89 -6.99 -12.81
C LEU A 643 -6.43 -6.71 -12.45
N VAL A 644 -5.81 -5.77 -13.15
CA VAL A 644 -4.41 -5.41 -12.98
C VAL A 644 -4.33 -4.11 -12.19
N ILE A 645 -3.86 -4.19 -10.95
CA ILE A 645 -3.66 -3.03 -10.08
C ILE A 645 -2.27 -2.47 -10.35
N THR A 646 -2.21 -1.23 -10.85
CA THR A 646 -0.96 -0.56 -11.25
C THR A 646 -0.49 0.49 -10.26
N GLU A 647 -1.40 1.02 -9.43
CA GLU A 647 -1.08 2.03 -8.41
C GLU A 647 -1.90 1.75 -7.14
N LEU A 648 -1.29 1.88 -5.96
CA LEU A 648 -1.96 1.73 -4.66
C LEU A 648 -2.10 3.08 -3.93
N PRO A 649 -3.10 3.22 -3.04
CA PRO A 649 -3.22 4.41 -2.20
C PRO A 649 -1.99 4.66 -1.32
N TYR A 650 -1.77 5.92 -0.94
CA TYR A 650 -0.65 6.32 -0.09
C TYR A 650 -0.67 5.59 1.27
N GLN A 651 0.52 5.18 1.75
CA GLN A 651 0.75 4.42 2.99
C GLN A 651 0.11 3.01 3.04
N VAL A 652 -0.28 2.44 1.91
CA VAL A 652 -0.70 1.04 1.83
C VAL A 652 0.53 0.17 1.52
N ASN A 653 0.82 -0.79 2.39
CA ASN A 653 1.88 -1.77 2.20
C ASN A 653 1.41 -2.88 1.23
N HIS A 654 2.25 -3.19 0.23
CA HIS A 654 1.89 -4.09 -0.86
C HIS A 654 1.59 -5.53 -0.38
N ASP A 655 2.48 -6.10 0.42
CA ASP A 655 2.38 -7.49 0.90
C ASP A 655 1.20 -7.71 1.84
N ASN A 656 0.97 -6.76 2.75
CA ASN A 656 -0.15 -6.81 3.68
C ASN A 656 -1.49 -6.67 2.94
N PHE A 657 -1.53 -5.87 1.88
CA PHE A 657 -2.71 -5.73 1.03
C PHE A 657 -3.03 -7.05 0.31
N ILE A 658 -2.05 -7.69 -0.32
CA ILE A 658 -2.22 -8.98 -1.00
C ILE A 658 -2.65 -10.07 0.00
N THR A 659 -1.98 -10.13 1.15
CA THR A 659 -2.30 -11.10 2.22
C THR A 659 -3.73 -10.91 2.73
N SER A 660 -4.17 -9.67 2.94
CA SER A 660 -5.54 -9.36 3.36
C SER A 660 -6.57 -9.82 2.34
N ILE A 661 -6.33 -9.63 1.04
CA ILE A 661 -7.22 -10.12 -0.02
C ILE A 661 -7.28 -11.64 0.00
N ALA A 662 -6.14 -12.32 0.07
CA ALA A 662 -6.08 -13.78 0.11
C ALA A 662 -6.86 -14.37 1.30
N ASP A 663 -6.74 -13.76 2.48
CA ASP A 663 -7.49 -14.15 3.67
C ASP A 663 -9.00 -13.92 3.48
N GLN A 664 -9.42 -12.78 2.93
CA GLN A 664 -10.83 -12.47 2.69
C GLN A 664 -11.48 -13.37 1.62
N VAL A 665 -10.72 -13.81 0.62
CA VAL A 665 -11.16 -14.81 -0.37
C VAL A 665 -11.33 -16.18 0.28
N ARG A 666 -10.37 -16.59 1.14
CA ARG A 666 -10.45 -17.85 1.90
C ARG A 666 -11.65 -17.88 2.84
N ASP A 667 -11.94 -16.77 3.50
CA ASP A 667 -13.06 -16.62 4.44
C ASP A 667 -14.42 -16.45 3.72
N GLY A 668 -14.45 -16.41 2.39
CA GLY A 668 -15.66 -16.28 1.58
C GLY A 668 -16.30 -14.89 1.58
N LYS A 669 -15.61 -13.86 2.09
CA LYS A 669 -16.07 -12.46 2.07
C LYS A 669 -15.96 -11.82 0.70
N LEU A 670 -14.88 -12.13 -0.03
CA LEU A 670 -14.67 -11.73 -1.42
C LEU A 670 -14.97 -12.91 -2.35
N VAL A 671 -15.99 -12.76 -3.20
CA VAL A 671 -16.42 -13.77 -4.16
C VAL A 671 -16.04 -13.34 -5.58
N GLY A 672 -15.73 -14.30 -6.45
CA GLY A 672 -15.41 -14.04 -7.86
C GLY A 672 -13.92 -13.92 -8.18
N ILE A 673 -13.03 -14.01 -7.18
CA ILE A 673 -11.57 -14.05 -7.38
C ILE A 673 -11.10 -15.50 -7.45
N ALA A 674 -10.31 -15.83 -8.47
CA ALA A 674 -9.72 -17.15 -8.69
C ALA A 674 -8.31 -17.24 -8.12
N ASN A 675 -7.48 -16.24 -8.37
CA ASN A 675 -6.10 -16.15 -7.90
C ASN A 675 -5.70 -14.67 -7.73
N ILE A 676 -4.67 -14.41 -6.92
CA ILE A 676 -3.99 -13.11 -6.82
C ILE A 676 -2.49 -13.36 -6.88
N GLU A 677 -1.78 -12.57 -7.68
CA GLU A 677 -0.35 -12.71 -7.94
C GLU A 677 0.30 -11.32 -8.01
N ASP A 678 1.51 -11.18 -7.47
CA ASP A 678 2.30 -9.95 -7.56
C ASP A 678 3.37 -10.13 -8.64
N GLN A 679 3.20 -9.43 -9.76
CA GLN A 679 4.12 -9.42 -10.90
C GLN A 679 4.94 -8.12 -10.94
N SER A 680 5.08 -7.44 -9.80
CA SER A 680 5.81 -6.18 -9.70
C SER A 680 7.31 -6.39 -9.96
N SER A 681 7.91 -5.49 -10.72
CA SER A 681 9.36 -5.48 -10.97
C SER A 681 9.87 -4.07 -11.25
N ASP A 682 11.16 -3.81 -11.08
CA ASP A 682 11.76 -2.49 -11.32
C ASP A 682 11.55 -1.98 -12.76
N ARG A 683 11.34 -2.88 -13.73
CA ARG A 683 11.11 -2.52 -15.14
C ARG A 683 9.65 -2.26 -15.48
N VAL A 684 8.72 -2.98 -14.84
CA VAL A 684 7.27 -2.91 -15.14
C VAL A 684 6.55 -1.97 -14.19
N GLY A 685 7.15 -1.66 -13.03
CA GLY A 685 6.49 -0.97 -11.93
C GLY A 685 5.63 -1.92 -11.11
N LEU A 686 4.72 -1.34 -10.32
CA LEU A 686 3.75 -2.08 -9.52
C LEU A 686 2.73 -2.76 -10.45
N ARG A 687 2.58 -4.08 -10.34
CA ARG A 687 1.61 -4.85 -11.14
C ARG A 687 1.08 -6.03 -10.34
N ILE A 688 -0.02 -5.81 -9.63
CA ILE A 688 -0.71 -6.89 -8.89
C ILE A 688 -1.88 -7.38 -9.74
N VAL A 689 -1.85 -8.66 -10.12
CA VAL A 689 -2.84 -9.28 -11.00
C VAL A 689 -3.83 -10.09 -10.18
N VAL A 690 -5.11 -9.76 -10.30
CA VAL A 690 -6.22 -10.50 -9.69
C VAL A 690 -6.99 -11.21 -10.81
N GLU A 691 -6.88 -12.54 -10.85
CA GLU A 691 -7.61 -13.36 -11.81
C GLU A 691 -9.09 -13.49 -11.41
N VAL A 692 -10.01 -13.17 -12.33
CA VAL A 692 -11.46 -13.28 -12.10
C VAL A 692 -11.96 -14.67 -12.51
N LYS A 693 -12.93 -15.23 -11.76
CA LYS A 693 -13.61 -16.49 -12.11
C LYS A 693 -14.42 -16.32 -13.40
N ARG A 694 -14.58 -17.40 -14.19
CA ARG A 694 -15.23 -17.35 -15.52
C ARG A 694 -16.68 -16.86 -15.51
N ASP A 695 -17.38 -17.08 -14.41
CA ASP A 695 -18.78 -16.72 -14.18
C ASP A 695 -18.95 -15.38 -13.45
N ALA A 696 -17.85 -14.75 -13.03
CA ALA A 696 -17.88 -13.50 -12.28
C ALA A 696 -17.65 -12.29 -13.19
N VAL A 697 -18.41 -11.22 -12.97
CA VAL A 697 -18.28 -9.96 -13.71
C VAL A 697 -17.14 -9.14 -13.09
N ALA A 698 -16.10 -8.82 -13.87
CA ALA A 698 -14.90 -8.11 -13.39
C ALA A 698 -15.22 -6.79 -12.67
N LYS A 699 -16.19 -6.00 -13.17
CA LYS A 699 -16.63 -4.76 -12.52
C LYS A 699 -17.20 -4.97 -11.12
N VAL A 700 -17.96 -6.04 -10.90
CA VAL A 700 -18.54 -6.36 -9.58
C VAL A 700 -17.45 -6.78 -8.60
N VAL A 701 -16.49 -7.58 -9.07
CA VAL A 701 -15.32 -7.97 -8.25
C VAL A 701 -14.49 -6.74 -7.89
N LEU A 702 -14.25 -5.83 -8.83
CA LEU A 702 -13.51 -4.59 -8.60
C LEU A 702 -14.21 -3.70 -7.55
N ASN A 703 -15.53 -3.52 -7.64
CA ASN A 703 -16.27 -2.74 -6.65
C ASN A 703 -16.22 -3.37 -5.25
N ASN A 704 -16.29 -4.71 -5.17
CA ASN A 704 -16.11 -5.41 -3.90
C ASN A 704 -14.69 -5.22 -3.34
N LEU A 705 -13.66 -5.23 -4.19
CA LEU A 705 -12.29 -4.90 -3.79
C LEU A 705 -12.22 -3.48 -3.22
N TYR A 706 -12.80 -2.47 -3.89
CA TYR A 706 -12.83 -1.11 -3.34
C TYR A 706 -13.56 -1.00 -2.00
N LYS A 707 -14.62 -1.78 -1.77
CA LYS A 707 -15.41 -1.69 -0.54
C LYS A 707 -14.79 -2.41 0.66
N HIS A 708 -14.10 -3.52 0.42
CA HIS A 708 -13.66 -4.44 1.48
C HIS A 708 -12.14 -4.50 1.68
N THR A 709 -11.37 -3.84 0.83
CA THR A 709 -9.90 -3.87 0.87
C THR A 709 -9.33 -2.46 0.95
N GLN A 710 -8.03 -2.34 1.24
CA GLN A 710 -7.32 -1.06 1.26
C GLN A 710 -7.06 -0.48 -0.15
N LEU A 711 -7.58 -1.11 -1.21
CA LEU A 711 -7.55 -0.58 -2.57
C LEU A 711 -8.30 0.76 -2.68
N GLN A 712 -9.27 0.98 -1.79
CA GLN A 712 -9.83 2.31 -1.53
C GLN A 712 -9.78 2.57 -0.03
N THR A 713 -9.16 3.68 0.37
CA THR A 713 -9.03 4.07 1.77
C THR A 713 -9.23 5.58 1.90
N SER A 714 -9.34 6.09 3.12
CA SER A 714 -9.50 7.52 3.37
C SER A 714 -8.32 8.06 4.16
N PHE A 715 -7.70 9.11 3.64
CA PHE A 715 -6.70 9.89 4.35
C PHE A 715 -7.40 10.93 5.24
N GLY A 716 -7.30 10.78 6.56
CA GLY A 716 -7.79 11.76 7.52
C GLY A 716 -6.82 12.93 7.64
N ALA A 717 -7.04 14.00 6.88
CA ALA A 717 -6.24 15.21 6.92
C ALA A 717 -6.51 15.98 8.22
N ASN A 718 -5.45 16.32 8.93
CA ASN A 718 -5.47 17.13 10.14
C ASN A 718 -4.25 18.06 10.16
N MET A 719 -4.49 19.30 9.73
CA MET A 719 -3.50 20.33 9.41
C MET A 719 -3.02 21.05 10.67
N LEU A 720 -2.35 20.31 11.57
CA LEU A 720 -1.89 20.81 12.86
C LEU A 720 -0.37 20.98 12.88
N SER A 721 0.13 22.16 13.25
CA SER A 721 1.55 22.48 13.29
C SER A 721 1.86 23.47 14.43
N ILE A 722 3.13 23.62 14.78
CA ILE A 722 3.59 24.56 15.81
C ILE A 722 3.74 25.94 15.18
N VAL A 723 3.07 26.93 15.77
CA VAL A 723 3.20 28.36 15.46
C VAL A 723 3.58 29.08 16.75
N ASP A 724 4.75 29.73 16.76
CA ASP A 724 5.28 30.45 17.93
C ASP A 724 5.31 29.60 19.21
N GLY A 725 5.70 28.33 19.07
CA GLY A 725 5.79 27.38 20.19
C GLY A 725 4.45 26.76 20.63
N VAL A 726 3.34 27.11 19.99
CA VAL A 726 1.99 26.62 20.34
C VAL A 726 1.40 25.78 19.19
N PRO A 727 0.82 24.59 19.47
CA PRO A 727 0.14 23.81 18.44
C PRO A 727 -1.15 24.51 17.98
N ARG A 728 -1.29 24.73 16.68
CA ARG A 728 -2.49 25.32 16.07
C ARG A 728 -2.95 24.49 14.88
N THR A 729 -4.27 24.37 14.72
CA THR A 729 -4.87 23.87 13.48
C THR A 729 -4.97 25.04 12.51
N LEU A 730 -4.39 24.87 11.32
CA LEU A 730 -4.26 25.93 10.33
C LEU A 730 -5.03 25.58 9.06
N ARG A 731 -5.57 26.60 8.41
CA ARG A 731 -6.06 26.51 7.03
C ARG A 731 -4.89 26.54 6.03
N LEU A 732 -5.18 26.21 4.77
CA LEU A 732 -4.16 26.18 3.72
C LEU A 732 -3.53 27.57 3.48
N ASP A 733 -4.34 28.62 3.43
CA ASP A 733 -3.90 30.02 3.27
C ASP A 733 -2.98 30.48 4.40
N GLN A 734 -3.27 30.06 5.64
CA GLN A 734 -2.48 30.42 6.81
C GLN A 734 -1.10 29.78 6.76
N MET A 735 -0.99 28.51 6.34
CA MET A 735 0.30 27.84 6.17
C MET A 735 1.17 28.53 5.12
N ILE A 736 0.60 28.89 3.96
CA ILE A 736 1.30 29.63 2.90
C ILE A 736 1.76 31.00 3.41
N ARG A 737 0.90 31.74 4.14
CA ARG A 737 1.24 33.04 4.71
C ARG A 737 2.37 32.97 5.74
N HIS A 738 2.34 31.99 6.64
CA HIS A 738 3.43 31.78 7.60
C HIS A 738 4.76 31.45 6.89
N TYR A 739 4.71 30.67 5.81
CA TYR A 739 5.86 30.39 4.98
C TYR A 739 6.40 31.67 4.28
N VAL A 740 5.52 32.47 3.67
CA VAL A 740 5.91 33.74 3.01
C VAL A 740 6.54 34.71 4.00
N ALA A 741 5.94 34.86 5.19
CA ALA A 741 6.47 35.72 6.24
C ALA A 741 7.88 35.26 6.69
N HIS A 742 8.09 33.95 6.82
CA HIS A 742 9.40 33.37 7.12
C HIS A 742 10.42 33.67 6.02
N GLN A 743 10.07 33.48 4.74
CA GLN A 743 10.99 33.79 3.65
C GLN A 743 11.37 35.28 3.61
N LEU A 744 10.43 36.19 3.86
CA LEU A 744 10.74 37.61 3.93
C LEU A 744 11.69 37.93 5.09
N ASP A 745 11.48 37.35 6.28
CA ASP A 745 12.40 37.51 7.42
C ASP A 745 13.80 36.99 7.09
N VAL A 746 13.91 35.81 6.47
CA VAL A 746 15.18 35.23 6.00
C VAL A 746 15.90 36.18 5.04
N ILE A 747 15.20 36.75 4.06
CA ILE A 747 15.78 37.70 3.10
C ILE A 747 16.24 38.99 3.77
N VAL A 748 15.46 39.54 4.71
CA VAL A 748 15.82 40.75 5.45
C VAL A 748 17.04 40.50 6.32
N ARG A 749 17.08 39.39 7.07
CA ARG A 749 18.23 39.01 7.90
C ARG A 749 19.48 38.79 7.07
N ARG A 750 19.38 38.03 5.97
CA ARG A 750 20.46 37.81 5.01
C ARG A 750 21.02 39.13 4.46
N THR A 751 20.14 39.99 3.97
CA THR A 751 20.52 41.30 3.40
C THR A 751 21.18 42.18 4.46
N THR A 752 20.67 42.16 5.70
CA THR A 752 21.26 42.89 6.83
C THR A 752 22.66 42.35 7.20
N TYR A 753 22.83 41.03 7.23
CA TYR A 753 24.12 40.38 7.46
C TYR A 753 25.14 40.77 6.39
N ARG A 754 24.76 40.64 5.11
CA ARG A 754 25.60 41.03 3.96
C ARG A 754 25.94 42.52 3.99
N LEU A 755 24.98 43.38 4.31
CA LEU A 755 25.19 44.82 4.44
C LEU A 755 26.19 45.14 5.55
N ARG A 756 26.06 44.49 6.71
CA ARG A 756 27.00 44.64 7.83
C ARG A 756 28.41 44.21 7.42
N LYS A 757 28.57 43.05 6.79
CA LYS A 757 29.87 42.53 6.30
C LYS A 757 30.48 43.40 5.20
N ALA A 758 29.66 43.89 4.27
CA ALA A 758 30.08 44.80 3.22
C ALA A 758 30.54 46.14 3.82
N ASN A 759 29.82 46.69 4.79
CA ASN A 759 30.22 47.91 5.51
C ASN A 759 31.51 47.73 6.31
N GLU A 760 31.67 46.62 7.03
CA GLU A 760 32.93 46.28 7.73
C GLU A 760 34.11 46.28 6.74
N ARG A 761 33.94 45.67 5.57
CA ARG A 761 34.99 45.61 4.54
C ARG A 761 35.23 46.96 3.85
N ALA A 762 34.18 47.70 3.51
CA ALA A 762 34.27 49.05 2.96
C ALA A 762 34.99 49.99 3.92
N HIS A 763 34.71 49.87 5.22
CA HIS A 763 35.36 50.65 6.27
C HIS A 763 36.88 50.45 6.24
N ILE A 764 37.37 49.21 6.19
CA ILE A 764 38.81 48.94 6.04
C ILE A 764 39.37 49.53 4.75
N LEU A 765 38.69 49.32 3.61
CA LEU A 765 39.16 49.79 2.31
C LEU A 765 39.22 51.33 2.24
N ARG A 766 38.25 52.05 2.83
CA ARG A 766 38.28 53.52 2.96
C ARG A 766 39.52 53.99 3.72
N GLY A 767 39.89 53.31 4.81
CA GLY A 767 41.11 53.58 5.56
C GLY A 767 42.38 53.33 4.74
N LEU A 768 42.43 52.22 4.00
CA LEU A 768 43.56 51.89 3.11
C LEU A 768 43.69 52.90 1.95
N VAL A 769 42.60 53.33 1.33
CA VAL A 769 42.64 54.35 0.27
C VAL A 769 43.15 55.69 0.81
N LYS A 770 42.65 56.15 1.98
CA LYS A 770 43.16 57.34 2.66
C LYS A 770 44.68 57.24 2.93
N ALA A 771 45.14 56.07 3.38
CA ALA A 771 46.57 55.84 3.62
C ALA A 771 47.41 55.80 2.33
N LEU A 772 46.87 55.27 1.23
CA LEU A 772 47.54 55.23 -0.08
C LEU A 772 47.64 56.63 -0.71
N ASP A 773 46.71 57.52 -0.42
CA ASP A 773 46.72 58.91 -0.89
C ASP A 773 47.73 59.78 -0.11
N ALA A 774 48.01 59.44 1.16
CA ALA A 774 48.97 60.11 2.04
C ALA A 774 50.19 59.21 2.41
N LEU A 775 50.63 58.35 1.49
CA LEU A 775 51.54 57.24 1.78
C LEU A 775 52.88 57.66 2.40
N ASP A 776 53.50 58.73 1.89
CA ASP A 776 54.81 59.19 2.38
C ASP A 776 54.73 59.70 3.82
N GLU A 777 53.64 60.39 4.17
CA GLU A 777 53.37 60.90 5.52
C GLU A 777 53.09 59.75 6.50
N VAL A 778 52.33 58.74 6.06
CA VAL A 778 52.05 57.51 6.82
C VAL A 778 53.36 56.75 7.11
N ILE A 779 54.21 56.54 6.12
CA ILE A 779 55.50 55.83 6.32
C ILE A 779 56.43 56.64 7.23
N ALA A 780 56.49 57.96 7.06
CA ALA A 780 57.31 58.83 7.90
C ALA A 780 56.86 58.76 9.38
N LEU A 781 55.56 58.83 9.63
CA LEU A 781 54.97 58.72 10.97
C LEU A 781 55.25 57.36 11.62
N ILE A 782 55.06 56.26 10.88
CA ILE A 782 55.34 54.90 11.37
C ILE A 782 56.82 54.75 11.71
N ARG A 783 57.73 55.27 10.87
CA ARG A 783 59.18 55.20 11.11
C ARG A 783 59.65 56.06 12.28
N ALA A 784 58.97 57.18 12.55
CA ALA A 784 59.29 58.09 13.65
C ALA A 784 58.73 57.62 15.01
N SER A 785 57.73 56.74 14.99
CA SER A 785 57.07 56.23 16.19
C SER A 785 57.92 55.17 16.90
N GLN A 786 58.04 55.27 18.23
CA GLN A 786 58.85 54.33 19.03
C GLN A 786 58.16 52.99 19.30
N THR A 787 56.83 52.95 19.27
CA THR A 787 56.02 51.75 19.49
C THR A 787 54.84 51.70 18.52
N VAL A 788 54.27 50.51 18.35
CA VAL A 788 53.08 50.28 17.50
C VAL A 788 51.89 51.10 18.00
N ASP A 789 51.70 51.21 19.32
CA ASP A 789 50.58 51.98 19.89
C ASP A 789 50.71 53.49 19.61
N VAL A 790 51.93 54.04 19.65
CA VAL A 790 52.18 55.44 19.28
C VAL A 790 51.93 55.66 17.79
N ALA A 791 52.36 54.72 16.93
CA ALA A 791 52.07 54.78 15.50
C ALA A 791 50.56 54.71 15.23
N ARG A 792 49.82 53.83 15.93
CA ARG A 792 48.37 53.68 15.79
C ARG A 792 47.63 54.97 16.16
N GLN A 793 47.92 55.54 17.33
CA GLN A 793 47.31 56.81 17.77
C GLN A 793 47.67 57.99 16.84
N GLY A 794 48.90 58.01 16.33
CA GLY A 794 49.33 58.97 15.33
C GLY A 794 48.54 58.84 14.02
N LEU A 795 48.34 57.62 13.52
CA LEU A 795 47.61 57.36 12.27
C LEU A 795 46.13 57.74 12.40
N ILE A 796 45.50 57.42 13.54
CA ILE A 796 44.14 57.85 13.89
C ILE A 796 44.01 59.37 13.74
N SER A 797 44.96 60.12 14.32
CA SER A 797 44.93 61.58 14.31
C SER A 797 45.26 62.17 12.93
N LEU A 798 46.17 61.54 12.17
CA LEU A 798 46.64 62.04 10.88
C LEU A 798 45.60 61.87 9.77
N LEU A 799 44.94 60.71 9.71
CA LEU A 799 44.04 60.34 8.61
C LEU A 799 42.55 60.48 8.96
N ASP A 800 42.23 60.86 10.20
CA ASP A 800 40.87 60.88 10.76
C ASP A 800 40.17 59.53 10.53
N ILE A 801 40.73 58.50 11.17
CA ILE A 801 40.34 57.09 11.05
C ILE A 801 40.22 56.45 12.43
N ASP A 802 39.55 55.30 12.52
CA ASP A 802 39.43 54.58 13.78
C ASP A 802 40.58 53.58 14.04
N GLU A 803 40.52 52.92 15.20
CA GLU A 803 41.55 51.97 15.62
C GLU A 803 41.66 50.75 14.69
N ILE A 804 40.52 50.28 14.15
CA ILE A 804 40.47 49.11 13.27
C ILE A 804 41.14 49.43 11.92
N GLN A 805 40.83 50.59 11.35
CA GLN A 805 41.46 51.08 10.13
C GLN A 805 42.96 51.34 10.32
N ALA A 806 43.35 51.97 11.44
CA ALA A 806 44.76 52.23 11.74
C ALA A 806 45.55 50.93 11.90
N GLN A 807 44.97 49.91 12.55
CA GLN A 807 45.56 48.59 12.66
C GLN A 807 45.69 47.92 11.28
N ALA A 808 44.67 47.98 10.43
CA ALA A 808 44.72 47.43 9.07
C ALA A 808 45.79 48.09 8.18
N ILE A 809 46.06 49.40 8.37
CA ILE A 809 47.15 50.11 7.70
C ILE A 809 48.52 49.61 8.20
N LEU A 810 48.68 49.40 9.50
CA LEU A 810 49.91 48.86 10.10
C LEU A 810 50.20 47.43 9.63
N ASP A 811 49.16 46.62 9.44
CA ASP A 811 49.27 45.24 8.94
C ASP A 811 49.42 45.16 7.41
N MET A 812 49.40 46.30 6.71
CA MET A 812 49.51 46.36 5.26
C MET A 812 50.91 45.94 4.79
N GLN A 813 50.95 44.98 3.87
CA GLN A 813 52.20 44.48 3.30
C GLN A 813 52.70 45.39 2.17
N LEU A 814 54.02 45.61 2.09
CA LEU A 814 54.66 46.47 1.08
C LEU A 814 54.29 46.15 -0.38
N ARG A 815 54.00 44.87 -0.69
CA ARG A 815 53.55 44.46 -2.04
C ARG A 815 52.24 45.12 -2.48
N ARG A 816 51.38 45.54 -1.55
CA ARG A 816 50.10 46.23 -1.82
C ARG A 816 50.29 47.66 -2.33
N LEU A 817 51.51 48.22 -2.25
CA LEU A 817 51.84 49.57 -2.71
C LEU A 817 52.11 49.65 -4.22
N ALA A 818 52.21 48.51 -4.91
CA ALA A 818 52.37 48.49 -6.37
C ALA A 818 51.17 49.17 -7.05
N ALA A 819 51.40 49.88 -8.16
CA ALA A 819 50.36 50.68 -8.84
C ALA A 819 49.09 49.88 -9.19
N LEU A 820 49.25 48.62 -9.64
CA LEU A 820 48.12 47.73 -9.95
C LEU A 820 47.35 47.30 -8.69
N GLU A 821 48.03 47.07 -7.57
CA GLU A 821 47.40 46.70 -6.30
C GLU A 821 46.66 47.89 -5.67
N ARG A 822 47.21 49.11 -5.81
CA ARG A 822 46.50 50.35 -5.44
C ARG A 822 45.20 50.50 -6.25
N GLN A 823 45.27 50.35 -7.57
CA GLN A 823 44.08 50.45 -8.42
C GLN A 823 43.05 49.39 -8.04
N LYS A 824 43.48 48.16 -7.78
CA LYS A 824 42.61 47.07 -7.33
C LYS A 824 41.88 47.39 -6.02
N ILE A 825 42.53 48.03 -5.05
CA ILE A 825 41.90 48.46 -3.79
C ILE A 825 40.82 49.51 -4.04
N ILE A 826 41.06 50.46 -4.95
CA ILE A 826 40.10 51.49 -5.33
C ILE A 826 38.89 50.87 -6.07
N ASP A 827 39.16 49.96 -7.01
CA ASP A 827 38.11 49.25 -7.76
C ASP A 827 37.28 48.35 -6.83
N ASP A 828 37.92 47.64 -5.89
CA ASP A 828 37.26 46.82 -4.88
C ASP A 828 36.37 47.68 -3.97
N LEU A 829 36.84 48.87 -3.57
CA LEU A 829 36.03 49.82 -2.78
C LEU A 829 34.81 50.29 -3.58
N ALA A 830 35.00 50.74 -4.83
CA ALA A 830 33.91 51.20 -5.68
C ALA A 830 32.86 50.10 -5.90
N LYS A 831 33.30 48.85 -6.11
CA LYS A 831 32.41 47.70 -6.23
C LYS A 831 31.62 47.44 -4.95
N ILE A 832 32.26 47.47 -3.79
CA ILE A 832 31.60 47.23 -2.50
C ILE A 832 30.64 48.39 -2.16
N GLU A 833 30.96 49.64 -2.50
CA GLU A 833 30.03 50.76 -2.29
C GLU A 833 28.78 50.63 -3.18
N ALA A 834 28.92 50.14 -4.42
CA ALA A 834 27.76 49.81 -5.25
C ALA A 834 26.93 48.66 -4.67
N GLU A 835 27.58 47.64 -4.10
CA GLU A 835 26.91 46.53 -3.41
C GLU A 835 26.16 47.00 -2.16
N ILE A 836 26.77 47.86 -1.33
CA ILE A 836 26.14 48.47 -0.16
C ILE A 836 24.88 49.24 -0.57
N ALA A 837 24.98 50.08 -1.60
CA ALA A 837 23.84 50.86 -2.09
C ALA A 837 22.68 49.96 -2.58
N ASP A 838 22.99 48.83 -3.22
CA ASP A 838 21.96 47.86 -3.64
C ASP A 838 21.32 47.15 -2.43
N LEU A 839 22.12 46.70 -1.45
CA LEU A 839 21.64 46.05 -0.23
C LEU A 839 20.77 46.99 0.62
N GLU A 840 21.15 48.27 0.74
CA GLU A 840 20.35 49.30 1.40
C GLU A 840 19.02 49.53 0.67
N ASP A 841 19.03 49.56 -0.66
CA ASP A 841 17.81 49.70 -1.47
C ASP A 841 16.87 48.49 -1.31
N ILE A 842 17.40 47.26 -1.21
CA ILE A 842 16.62 46.05 -0.91
C ILE A 842 15.97 46.14 0.47
N LEU A 843 16.69 46.59 1.50
CA LEU A 843 16.13 46.75 2.85
C LEU A 843 15.08 47.86 2.91
N ALA A 844 15.24 48.94 2.13
CA ALA A 844 14.32 50.06 2.09
C ALA A 844 13.01 49.75 1.34
N LYS A 845 13.03 48.81 0.38
CA LYS A 845 11.89 48.53 -0.53
C LYS A 845 11.34 47.11 -0.35
N PRO A 846 10.22 46.94 0.38
CA PRO A 846 9.56 45.64 0.53
C PRO A 846 9.18 44.97 -0.80
N GLU A 847 8.87 45.74 -1.85
CA GLU A 847 8.62 45.20 -3.18
C GLU A 847 9.84 44.48 -3.78
N ARG A 848 11.06 44.97 -3.53
CA ARG A 848 12.28 44.28 -3.98
C ARG A 848 12.50 42.99 -3.20
N GLN A 849 12.20 42.98 -1.90
CA GLN A 849 12.30 41.78 -1.07
C GLN A 849 11.36 40.67 -1.59
N ARG A 850 10.10 41.01 -1.87
CA ARG A 850 9.13 40.09 -2.46
C ARG A 850 9.57 39.58 -3.83
N GLY A 851 10.08 40.47 -4.69
CA GLY A 851 10.61 40.10 -6.00
C GLY A 851 11.79 39.11 -5.93
N ILE A 852 12.68 39.27 -4.94
CA ILE A 852 13.79 38.32 -4.70
C ILE A 852 13.26 36.95 -4.28
N VAL A 853 12.32 36.90 -3.32
CA VAL A 853 11.70 35.63 -2.89
C VAL A 853 11.05 34.92 -4.07
N GLN A 854 10.32 35.65 -4.90
CA GLN A 854 9.66 35.11 -6.09
C GLN A 854 10.66 34.55 -7.10
N GLN A 855 11.74 35.28 -7.41
CA GLN A 855 12.77 34.85 -8.35
C GLN A 855 13.53 33.61 -7.85
N GLU A 856 13.92 33.59 -6.58
CA GLU A 856 14.68 32.47 -6.00
C GLU A 856 13.81 31.20 -5.89
N LEU A 857 12.52 31.33 -5.53
CA LEU A 857 11.59 30.19 -5.55
C LEU A 857 11.29 29.72 -6.98
N ALA A 858 11.19 30.62 -7.95
CA ALA A 858 11.02 30.26 -9.36
C ALA A 858 12.20 29.43 -9.89
N GLU A 859 13.44 29.79 -9.55
CA GLU A 859 14.64 29.01 -9.89
C GLU A 859 14.58 27.57 -9.33
N ILE A 860 14.16 27.42 -8.07
CA ILE A 860 14.00 26.11 -7.42
C ILE A 860 12.92 25.29 -8.13
N VAL A 861 11.79 25.90 -8.47
CA VAL A 861 10.66 25.24 -9.13
C VAL A 861 11.00 24.84 -10.56
N GLU A 862 11.77 25.65 -11.29
CA GLU A 862 12.27 25.30 -12.63
C GLU A 862 13.19 24.08 -12.57
N LYS A 863 14.04 24.00 -11.55
CA LYS A 863 15.04 22.92 -11.40
C LYS A 863 14.46 21.62 -10.83
N TYR A 864 13.52 21.71 -9.88
CA TYR A 864 13.05 20.55 -9.09
C TYR A 864 11.53 20.32 -9.15
N GLY A 865 10.76 21.23 -9.74
CA GLY A 865 9.32 21.09 -9.89
C GLY A 865 8.98 20.02 -10.92
N ASP A 866 8.04 19.14 -10.57
CA ASP A 866 7.58 18.03 -11.41
C ASP A 866 6.07 18.08 -11.67
N ASP A 867 5.62 17.23 -12.59
CA ASP A 867 4.20 17.12 -12.94
C ASP A 867 3.41 16.44 -11.82
N ARG A 868 2.11 16.73 -11.78
CA ARG A 868 1.18 16.07 -10.84
C ARG A 868 1.17 14.56 -11.08
N ARG A 869 1.28 13.78 -10.01
CA ARG A 869 1.18 12.32 -10.05
C ARG A 869 -0.25 11.87 -9.77
N THR A 870 -0.84 12.36 -8.67
CA THR A 870 -2.18 11.95 -8.23
C THR A 870 -3.27 12.60 -9.07
N ARG A 871 -4.18 11.78 -9.62
CA ARG A 871 -5.30 12.29 -10.44
C ARG A 871 -6.54 12.49 -9.57
N ILE A 872 -7.18 13.65 -9.69
CA ILE A 872 -8.43 13.94 -9.00
C ILE A 872 -9.57 13.64 -9.96
N ILE A 873 -10.40 12.66 -9.62
CA ILE A 873 -11.61 12.33 -10.37
C ILE A 873 -12.83 12.89 -9.64
N ALA A 874 -13.87 13.24 -10.40
CA ALA A 874 -15.15 13.55 -9.80
C ALA A 874 -15.57 12.38 -8.90
N ALA A 875 -16.21 12.69 -7.77
CA ALA A 875 -16.90 11.64 -7.06
C ALA A 875 -17.99 11.15 -8.01
N ASP A 876 -17.81 9.95 -8.57
CA ASP A 876 -18.95 9.19 -9.06
C ASP A 876 -19.87 9.09 -7.84
N GLY A 877 -20.94 9.90 -7.82
CA GLY A 877 -22.00 9.69 -6.85
C GLY A 877 -22.38 8.23 -6.99
N ASP A 878 -22.26 7.46 -5.89
CA ASP A 878 -22.34 5.99 -5.84
C ASP A 878 -22.87 5.43 -7.15
N VAL A 879 -21.99 4.98 -8.07
CA VAL A 879 -22.41 4.49 -9.40
C VAL A 879 -23.53 3.49 -9.12
N ALA A 880 -24.76 3.89 -9.42
CA ALA A 880 -25.89 3.04 -9.14
C ALA A 880 -25.72 1.85 -10.07
N ASP A 881 -25.93 0.63 -9.57
CA ASP A 881 -25.86 -0.59 -10.39
C ASP A 881 -26.72 -0.46 -11.68
N GLU A 882 -27.70 0.44 -11.67
CA GLU A 882 -28.57 0.87 -12.77
C GLU A 882 -27.82 1.46 -13.99
N ASP A 883 -26.75 2.25 -13.81
CA ASP A 883 -26.02 2.89 -14.92
C ASP A 883 -25.17 1.90 -15.74
N LEU A 884 -25.00 0.67 -15.24
CA LEU A 884 -24.27 -0.41 -15.88
C LEU A 884 -25.16 -1.30 -16.78
N ILE A 885 -26.47 -1.10 -16.73
CA ILE A 885 -27.46 -1.95 -17.40
C ILE A 885 -28.02 -1.16 -18.59
N ALA A 886 -28.07 -1.78 -19.77
CA ALA A 886 -28.66 -1.14 -20.94
C ALA A 886 -30.18 -0.99 -20.75
N ARG A 887 -30.72 0.19 -21.12
CA ARG A 887 -32.17 0.41 -21.24
C ARG A 887 -32.66 -0.37 -22.46
N GLU A 888 -33.25 -1.53 -22.22
CA GLU A 888 -33.84 -2.40 -23.24
C GLU A 888 -35.30 -2.70 -22.86
N ASP A 889 -36.16 -2.89 -23.86
CA ASP A 889 -37.53 -3.36 -23.62
C ASP A 889 -37.53 -4.86 -23.38
N VAL A 890 -38.08 -5.26 -22.24
CA VAL A 890 -38.17 -6.65 -21.81
C VAL A 890 -39.61 -7.03 -21.50
N VAL A 891 -39.93 -8.30 -21.74
CA VAL A 891 -41.20 -8.90 -21.39
C VAL A 891 -41.08 -9.49 -19.99
N VAL A 892 -41.88 -9.01 -19.06
CA VAL A 892 -41.98 -9.55 -17.70
C VAL A 892 -43.17 -10.48 -17.62
N THR A 893 -42.97 -11.67 -17.06
CA THR A 893 -44.03 -12.67 -16.82
C THR A 893 -44.03 -13.07 -15.36
N ILE A 894 -45.19 -12.98 -14.72
CA ILE A 894 -45.41 -13.36 -13.32
C ILE A 894 -46.59 -14.34 -13.25
N THR A 895 -46.41 -15.50 -12.64
CA THR A 895 -47.47 -16.50 -12.45
C THR A 895 -48.25 -16.28 -11.16
N GLU A 896 -49.45 -16.85 -11.06
CA GLU A 896 -50.29 -16.82 -9.85
C GLU A 896 -49.56 -17.44 -8.65
N THR A 897 -48.73 -18.46 -8.89
CA THR A 897 -47.91 -19.10 -7.85
C THR A 897 -46.66 -18.31 -7.48
N GLY A 898 -46.47 -17.10 -8.01
CA GLY A 898 -45.42 -16.17 -7.60
C GLY A 898 -44.07 -16.37 -8.30
N TYR A 899 -44.01 -17.06 -9.45
CA TYR A 899 -42.79 -17.14 -10.26
C TYR A 899 -42.70 -15.95 -11.21
N ALA A 900 -41.59 -15.21 -11.15
CA ALA A 900 -41.31 -14.08 -12.02
C ALA A 900 -40.07 -14.33 -12.89
N LYS A 901 -40.11 -13.81 -14.12
CA LYS A 901 -38.97 -13.78 -15.04
C LYS A 901 -39.06 -12.60 -16.00
N ARG A 902 -37.92 -12.24 -16.58
CA ARG A 902 -37.82 -11.35 -17.73
C ARG A 902 -37.31 -12.09 -18.97
N THR A 903 -37.79 -11.72 -20.14
CA THR A 903 -37.39 -12.29 -21.43
C THR A 903 -37.23 -11.16 -22.46
N LYS A 904 -36.24 -11.22 -23.35
CA LYS A 904 -36.06 -10.20 -24.40
C LYS A 904 -37.25 -10.19 -25.36
N THR A 905 -37.66 -9.00 -25.79
CA THR A 905 -38.79 -8.77 -26.72
C THR A 905 -38.60 -9.44 -28.07
N ASP A 906 -37.36 -9.54 -28.57
CA ASP A 906 -37.03 -10.22 -29.83
C ASP A 906 -37.42 -11.70 -29.87
N LEU A 907 -37.50 -12.36 -28.71
CA LEU A 907 -37.92 -13.77 -28.60
C LEU A 907 -39.44 -13.96 -28.78
N TYR A 908 -40.20 -12.86 -28.87
CA TYR A 908 -41.66 -12.83 -29.09
C TYR A 908 -42.08 -12.25 -30.45
N ARG A 909 -41.15 -11.71 -31.27
CA ARG A 909 -41.46 -11.23 -32.64
C ARG A 909 -41.93 -12.38 -33.54
N SER A 910 -43.09 -12.21 -34.18
CA SER A 910 -43.69 -13.19 -35.10
C SER A 910 -42.99 -13.20 -36.48
N GLN A 911 -42.89 -14.39 -37.10
CA GLN A 911 -42.56 -14.52 -38.53
C GLN A 911 -43.75 -14.06 -39.38
N LYS A 912 -43.51 -13.22 -40.40
CA LYS A 912 -44.54 -12.72 -41.33
C LYS A 912 -45.29 -13.84 -42.07
N ARG A 913 -46.58 -13.57 -42.31
CA ARG A 913 -47.63 -14.25 -43.12
C ARG A 913 -47.47 -15.77 -43.35
N GLY A 914 -48.30 -16.55 -42.65
CA GLY A 914 -48.59 -17.97 -42.94
C GLY A 914 -48.11 -18.98 -41.90
N GLY A 915 -47.47 -18.54 -40.81
CA GLY A 915 -46.98 -19.41 -39.74
C GLY A 915 -48.00 -19.67 -38.63
N LYS A 916 -48.10 -20.93 -38.16
CA LYS A 916 -48.82 -21.29 -36.93
C LYS A 916 -48.22 -20.52 -35.73
N GLY A 917 -49.09 -19.95 -34.89
CA GLY A 917 -48.73 -19.09 -33.76
C GLY A 917 -47.63 -19.63 -32.84
N VAL A 918 -46.88 -18.70 -32.26
CA VAL A 918 -45.70 -18.94 -31.42
C VAL A 918 -46.13 -19.45 -30.02
N GLN A 919 -45.84 -20.70 -29.65
CA GLN A 919 -46.28 -21.30 -28.37
C GLN A 919 -45.70 -20.63 -27.12
N GLY A 920 -46.51 -20.12 -26.18
CA GLY A 920 -46.07 -19.50 -24.91
C GLY A 920 -45.26 -20.37 -23.94
N ALA A 921 -44.91 -19.81 -22.78
CA ALA A 921 -44.04 -20.40 -21.76
C ALA A 921 -44.47 -21.80 -21.27
N GLY A 922 -43.50 -22.65 -20.91
CA GLY A 922 -43.75 -23.96 -20.31
C GLY A 922 -44.17 -23.82 -18.84
N LEU A 923 -45.48 -23.77 -18.60
CA LEU A 923 -46.06 -23.71 -17.26
C LEU A 923 -45.94 -25.07 -16.55
N LYS A 924 -46.00 -25.10 -15.22
CA LYS A 924 -46.26 -26.35 -14.48
C LYS A 924 -47.64 -26.86 -14.95
N GLN A 925 -47.88 -28.18 -14.90
CA GLN A 925 -49.26 -28.67 -15.01
C GLN A 925 -50.11 -27.86 -14.00
N ASP A 926 -51.08 -27.10 -14.53
CA ASP A 926 -52.03 -26.24 -13.83
C ASP A 926 -51.55 -24.88 -13.27
N ASP A 927 -50.45 -24.28 -13.74
CA ASP A 927 -50.05 -22.90 -13.36
C ASP A 927 -50.38 -21.88 -14.45
N ILE A 928 -50.84 -20.68 -14.07
CA ILE A 928 -51.39 -19.66 -14.99
C ILE A 928 -50.61 -18.36 -14.85
N VAL A 929 -50.39 -17.66 -15.96
CA VAL A 929 -49.77 -16.33 -15.96
C VAL A 929 -50.78 -15.30 -15.42
N ALA A 930 -50.42 -14.62 -14.33
CA ALA A 930 -51.24 -13.61 -13.68
C ALA A 930 -50.92 -12.19 -14.18
N HIS A 931 -49.64 -11.90 -14.45
CA HIS A 931 -49.20 -10.63 -15.04
C HIS A 931 -48.24 -10.86 -16.20
N PHE A 932 -48.49 -10.16 -17.30
CA PHE A 932 -47.65 -10.17 -18.51
C PHE A 932 -47.65 -8.77 -19.10
N PHE A 933 -46.49 -8.14 -19.17
CA PHE A 933 -46.36 -6.78 -19.70
C PHE A 933 -44.95 -6.53 -20.24
N VAL A 934 -44.83 -5.54 -21.11
CA VAL A 934 -43.56 -5.04 -21.63
C VAL A 934 -43.18 -3.80 -20.84
N CYS A 935 -41.96 -3.76 -20.32
CA CYS A 935 -41.41 -2.60 -19.64
C CYS A 935 -39.92 -2.43 -19.94
N SER A 936 -39.37 -1.27 -19.65
CA SER A 936 -37.92 -1.08 -19.72
C SER A 936 -37.23 -1.88 -18.61
N THR A 937 -35.99 -2.31 -18.82
CA THR A 937 -35.13 -2.89 -17.76
C THR A 937 -35.07 -2.01 -16.51
N HIS A 938 -35.25 -0.69 -16.66
CA HIS A 938 -35.16 0.30 -15.59
C HIS A 938 -36.50 0.67 -14.96
N ASP A 939 -37.61 0.13 -15.44
CA ASP A 939 -38.91 0.42 -14.83
C ASP A 939 -39.02 -0.28 -13.47
N TRP A 940 -39.75 0.34 -12.55
CA TRP A 940 -40.03 -0.21 -11.23
C TRP A 940 -41.26 -1.13 -11.27
N ILE A 941 -41.16 -2.25 -10.57
CA ILE A 941 -42.24 -3.19 -10.35
C ILE A 941 -42.53 -3.22 -8.84
N LEU A 942 -43.73 -2.75 -8.47
CA LEU A 942 -44.20 -2.71 -7.09
C LEU A 942 -45.07 -3.95 -6.81
N PHE A 943 -44.66 -4.75 -5.83
CA PHE A 943 -45.34 -5.95 -5.38
C PHE A 943 -46.06 -5.67 -4.06
N PHE A 944 -47.38 -5.56 -4.10
CA PHE A 944 -48.22 -5.38 -2.92
C PHE A 944 -48.63 -6.75 -2.37
N THR A 945 -48.46 -6.97 -1.07
CA THR A 945 -48.81 -8.24 -0.41
C THR A 945 -50.14 -8.18 0.30
N THR A 946 -50.76 -9.34 0.53
CA THR A 946 -52.01 -9.49 1.30
C THR A 946 -51.90 -8.95 2.73
N GLN A 947 -50.68 -8.93 3.31
CA GLN A 947 -50.39 -8.35 4.62
C GLN A 947 -50.17 -6.81 4.60
N GLY A 948 -50.41 -6.15 3.47
CA GLY A 948 -50.38 -4.69 3.38
C GLY A 948 -48.98 -4.09 3.31
N ARG A 949 -47.98 -4.87 2.89
CA ARG A 949 -46.63 -4.38 2.57
C ARG A 949 -46.49 -4.16 1.08
N VAL A 950 -45.53 -3.32 0.69
CA VAL A 950 -45.07 -3.21 -0.69
C VAL A 950 -43.57 -3.41 -0.78
N TYR A 951 -43.18 -4.20 -1.77
CA TYR A 951 -41.80 -4.44 -2.17
C TYR A 951 -41.59 -3.83 -3.54
N ARG A 952 -40.36 -3.42 -3.84
CA ARG A 952 -39.99 -2.87 -5.15
C ARG A 952 -38.84 -3.66 -5.73
N ALA A 953 -38.88 -3.89 -7.04
CA ALA A 953 -37.78 -4.42 -7.82
C ALA A 953 -37.69 -3.62 -9.12
N LYS A 954 -36.49 -3.43 -9.66
CA LYS A 954 -36.35 -3.02 -11.06
C LYS A 954 -36.60 -4.23 -11.95
N ALA A 955 -37.02 -3.99 -13.18
CA ALA A 955 -37.24 -5.09 -14.11
C ALA A 955 -35.97 -5.92 -14.34
N TYR A 956 -34.77 -5.32 -14.31
CA TYR A 956 -33.50 -6.05 -14.42
C TYR A 956 -33.17 -6.96 -13.23
N ASP A 957 -33.75 -6.72 -12.05
CA ASP A 957 -33.56 -7.57 -10.86
C ASP A 957 -34.25 -8.94 -11.01
N LEU A 958 -35.20 -9.05 -11.95
CA LEU A 958 -35.84 -10.31 -12.28
C LEU A 958 -34.90 -11.19 -13.12
N PRO A 959 -34.90 -12.52 -12.92
CA PRO A 959 -34.01 -13.42 -13.65
C PRO A 959 -34.34 -13.41 -15.15
N GLU A 960 -33.32 -13.22 -15.98
CA GLU A 960 -33.43 -13.39 -17.42
C GLU A 960 -33.49 -14.89 -17.75
N ALA A 961 -34.56 -15.31 -18.42
CA ALA A 961 -34.77 -16.71 -18.73
C ALA A 961 -35.41 -16.90 -20.11
N LEU A 962 -35.13 -18.06 -20.72
CA LEU A 962 -35.75 -18.48 -21.97
C LEU A 962 -37.28 -18.54 -21.85
N ARG A 963 -37.99 -18.39 -22.97
CA ARG A 963 -39.47 -18.40 -23.00
C ARG A 963 -40.06 -19.63 -22.31
N THR A 964 -39.44 -20.79 -22.45
CA THR A 964 -39.90 -22.07 -21.87
C THR A 964 -39.51 -22.29 -20.40
N ALA A 965 -38.60 -21.50 -19.85
CA ALA A 965 -38.12 -21.64 -18.47
C ALA A 965 -39.10 -21.02 -17.46
N ARG A 966 -39.10 -21.54 -16.22
CA ARG A 966 -40.09 -21.18 -15.18
C ARG A 966 -39.82 -19.85 -14.47
N GLY A 967 -38.58 -19.35 -14.48
CA GLY A 967 -38.19 -18.19 -13.67
C GLY A 967 -37.93 -18.54 -12.20
N GLN A 968 -37.92 -17.53 -11.34
CA GLN A 968 -37.66 -17.67 -9.89
C GLN A 968 -38.85 -17.17 -9.08
N HIS A 969 -39.09 -17.79 -7.93
CA HIS A 969 -40.16 -17.38 -7.02
C HIS A 969 -39.84 -16.01 -6.37
N VAL A 970 -40.75 -15.04 -6.45
CA VAL A 970 -40.56 -13.65 -6.01
C VAL A 970 -40.25 -13.56 -4.50
N ALA A 971 -40.82 -14.44 -3.68
CA ALA A 971 -40.50 -14.47 -2.25
C ALA A 971 -39.01 -14.70 -1.93
N ASN A 972 -38.28 -15.41 -2.80
CA ASN A 972 -36.83 -15.62 -2.64
C ASN A 972 -36.01 -14.40 -3.07
N LEU A 973 -36.57 -13.55 -3.94
CA LEU A 973 -35.93 -12.33 -4.43
C LEU A 973 -36.17 -11.15 -3.49
N LEU A 974 -37.38 -11.04 -2.93
CA LEU A 974 -37.83 -9.85 -2.18
C LEU A 974 -38.01 -10.10 -0.67
N ALA A 975 -37.56 -11.25 -0.15
CA ALA A 975 -37.57 -11.57 1.29
C ALA A 975 -38.94 -11.35 1.96
N PHE A 976 -39.98 -11.98 1.42
CA PHE A 976 -41.34 -11.94 2.00
C PHE A 976 -41.37 -12.54 3.40
N GLN A 977 -42.28 -12.04 4.25
CA GLN A 977 -42.56 -12.67 5.54
C GLN A 977 -43.29 -14.01 5.36
N PRO A 978 -43.23 -14.92 6.35
CA PRO A 978 -44.05 -16.13 6.33
C PRO A 978 -45.53 -15.80 6.09
N GLU A 979 -46.17 -16.56 5.22
CA GLU A 979 -47.60 -16.43 4.84
C GLU A 979 -47.97 -15.21 3.99
N GLU A 980 -47.01 -14.38 3.55
CA GLU A 980 -47.29 -13.30 2.58
C GLU A 980 -47.50 -13.82 1.16
N ARG A 981 -48.56 -13.32 0.52
CA ARG A 981 -48.88 -13.58 -0.90
C ARG A 981 -49.00 -12.26 -1.65
N ILE A 982 -48.74 -12.29 -2.95
CA ILE A 982 -48.91 -11.13 -3.83
C ILE A 982 -50.42 -10.88 -3.98
N ALA A 983 -50.87 -9.67 -3.62
CA ALA A 983 -52.22 -9.20 -3.82
C ALA A 983 -52.36 -8.41 -5.13
N GLN A 984 -51.33 -7.64 -5.50
CA GLN A 984 -51.33 -6.85 -6.73
C GLN A 984 -49.90 -6.50 -7.17
N VAL A 985 -49.69 -6.39 -8.49
CA VAL A 985 -48.44 -5.88 -9.09
C VAL A 985 -48.73 -4.63 -9.89
N ILE A 986 -47.92 -3.57 -9.70
CA ILE A 986 -48.01 -2.32 -10.46
C ILE A 986 -46.65 -2.01 -11.07
N GLN A 987 -46.63 -1.73 -12.37
CA GLN A 987 -45.45 -1.19 -13.06
C GLN A 987 -45.50 0.34 -13.09
N ILE A 988 -44.36 0.98 -12.85
CA ILE A 988 -44.19 2.44 -12.99
C ILE A 988 -42.80 2.75 -13.58
N LYS A 989 -42.70 3.76 -14.43
CA LYS A 989 -41.43 4.32 -14.90
C LYS A 989 -40.77 5.13 -13.78
N GLY A 990 -41.57 5.93 -13.07
CA GLY A 990 -41.16 6.67 -11.89
C GLY A 990 -42.29 6.86 -10.88
N TYR A 991 -41.95 7.37 -9.70
CA TYR A 991 -42.94 7.65 -8.64
C TYR A 991 -43.79 8.91 -8.90
N GLU A 992 -43.63 9.53 -10.08
CA GLU A 992 -44.41 10.66 -10.57
C GLU A 992 -45.45 10.24 -11.63
N ASP A 993 -45.48 8.97 -12.04
CA ASP A 993 -46.39 8.44 -13.08
C ASP A 993 -47.88 8.68 -12.75
N ALA A 994 -48.21 8.75 -11.46
CA ALA A 994 -49.51 9.16 -10.97
C ALA A 994 -49.35 9.93 -9.64
N PRO A 995 -50.22 10.90 -9.35
CA PRO A 995 -50.12 11.67 -8.12
C PRO A 995 -50.44 10.82 -6.87
N TYR A 996 -51.31 9.82 -6.99
CA TYR A 996 -51.76 9.02 -5.87
C TYR A 996 -51.82 7.51 -6.17
N LEU A 997 -51.67 6.74 -5.10
CA LEU A 997 -51.94 5.30 -5.04
C LEU A 997 -53.11 5.07 -4.08
N VAL A 998 -54.12 4.33 -4.53
CA VAL A 998 -55.24 3.89 -3.70
C VAL A 998 -55.14 2.40 -3.39
N LEU A 999 -55.28 2.07 -2.12
CA LEU A 999 -55.30 0.72 -1.57
C LEU A 999 -56.69 0.42 -1.03
N ALA A 1000 -57.18 -0.81 -1.20
CA ALA A 1000 -58.44 -1.26 -0.61
C ALA A 1000 -58.30 -2.61 0.09
N THR A 1001 -58.94 -2.73 1.26
CA THR A 1001 -58.92 -3.94 2.08
C THR A 1001 -60.21 -4.74 1.96
N ARG A 1002 -60.16 -6.01 2.35
CA ARG A 1002 -61.29 -6.95 2.31
C ARG A 1002 -62.49 -6.48 3.12
N ASN A 1003 -62.25 -5.79 4.24
CA ASN A 1003 -63.31 -5.20 5.08
C ASN A 1003 -63.85 -3.85 4.56
N GLY A 1004 -63.40 -3.40 3.38
CA GLY A 1004 -63.97 -2.25 2.67
C GLY A 1004 -63.39 -0.91 3.11
N LEU A 1005 -62.21 -0.92 3.73
CA LEU A 1005 -61.42 0.28 3.95
C LEU A 1005 -60.69 0.64 2.66
N VAL A 1006 -60.62 1.93 2.36
CA VAL A 1006 -59.87 2.49 1.25
C VAL A 1006 -58.89 3.54 1.76
N LYS A 1007 -57.72 3.59 1.14
CA LYS A 1007 -56.67 4.54 1.52
C LYS A 1007 -56.00 5.12 0.30
N LYS A 1008 -56.01 6.45 0.20
CA LYS A 1008 -55.22 7.20 -0.78
C LYS A 1008 -53.93 7.68 -0.14
N SER A 1009 -52.80 7.44 -0.80
CA SER A 1009 -51.47 7.93 -0.41
C SER A 1009 -50.83 8.60 -1.62
N LYS A 1010 -49.85 9.49 -1.41
CA LYS A 1010 -49.01 9.97 -2.52
C LYS A 1010 -48.14 8.82 -3.03
N LEU A 1011 -47.96 8.71 -4.35
CA LEU A 1011 -47.10 7.66 -4.93
C LEU A 1011 -45.63 7.84 -4.50
N THR A 1012 -45.17 9.08 -4.40
CA THR A 1012 -43.81 9.45 -3.95
C THR A 1012 -43.48 8.96 -2.54
N ASP A 1013 -44.47 8.74 -1.66
CA ASP A 1013 -44.22 8.23 -0.30
C ASP A 1013 -43.68 6.78 -0.31
N PHE A 1014 -43.82 6.08 -1.44
CA PHE A 1014 -43.34 4.72 -1.64
C PHE A 1014 -41.93 4.65 -2.21
N ASP A 1015 -41.30 5.77 -2.57
CA ASP A 1015 -39.90 5.81 -2.95
C ASP A 1015 -38.98 5.67 -1.72
N SER A 1016 -38.30 4.53 -1.61
CA SER A 1016 -37.55 4.16 -0.41
C SER A 1016 -36.47 3.13 -0.70
N ASN A 1017 -35.22 3.43 -0.34
CA ASN A 1017 -34.03 2.56 -0.53
C ASN A 1017 -33.98 1.30 0.37
N ARG A 1018 -35.09 0.92 1.00
CA ARG A 1018 -35.18 -0.24 1.90
C ARG A 1018 -35.56 -1.49 1.12
N SER A 1019 -34.69 -2.50 1.13
CA SER A 1019 -34.91 -3.79 0.47
C SER A 1019 -35.90 -4.72 1.19
N GLY A 1020 -36.10 -4.55 2.50
CA GLY A 1020 -36.99 -5.39 3.33
C GLY A 1020 -38.50 -5.11 3.19
N GLY A 1021 -38.92 -4.39 2.16
CA GLY A 1021 -40.31 -3.94 1.98
C GLY A 1021 -40.74 -2.87 3.00
N ILE A 1022 -41.73 -2.09 2.62
CA ILE A 1022 -42.28 -0.99 3.44
C ILE A 1022 -43.77 -1.23 3.70
N VAL A 1023 -44.27 -0.74 4.83
CA VAL A 1023 -45.70 -0.83 5.15
C VAL A 1023 -46.48 0.06 4.19
N ALA A 1024 -47.41 -0.50 3.44
CA ALA A 1024 -48.26 0.23 2.51
C ALA A 1024 -49.58 0.66 3.17
N ILE A 1025 -50.15 -0.17 4.05
CA ILE A 1025 -51.36 0.09 4.84
C ILE A 1025 -51.31 -0.69 6.15
N ASN A 1026 -51.83 -0.13 7.25
CA ASN A 1026 -51.98 -0.87 8.50
C ASN A 1026 -53.31 -1.64 8.48
N LEU A 1027 -53.23 -2.95 8.30
CA LEU A 1027 -54.40 -3.84 8.33
C LEU A 1027 -54.93 -4.02 9.75
N ARG A 1028 -56.25 -4.16 9.87
CA ARG A 1028 -56.91 -4.56 11.13
C ARG A 1028 -56.88 -6.08 11.26
N GLU A 1029 -57.10 -6.58 12.47
CA GLU A 1029 -57.14 -8.02 12.73
C GLU A 1029 -58.19 -8.71 11.83
N GLY A 1030 -57.74 -9.75 11.09
CA GLY A 1030 -58.58 -10.48 10.13
C GLY A 1030 -58.87 -9.76 8.81
N ASP A 1031 -58.21 -8.63 8.52
CA ASP A 1031 -58.31 -7.91 7.24
C ASP A 1031 -57.11 -8.22 6.33
N GLU A 1032 -57.31 -8.11 5.01
CA GLU A 1032 -56.25 -8.31 4.01
C GLU A 1032 -56.36 -7.28 2.89
N LEU A 1033 -55.23 -6.96 2.24
CA LEU A 1033 -55.22 -6.10 1.07
C LEU A 1033 -55.80 -6.85 -0.14
N VAL A 1034 -56.79 -6.24 -0.81
CA VAL A 1034 -57.50 -6.82 -1.97
C VAL A 1034 -57.07 -6.17 -3.29
N GLY A 1035 -56.70 -4.89 -3.28
CA GLY A 1035 -56.30 -4.21 -4.51
C GLY A 1035 -55.50 -2.95 -4.27
N ALA A 1036 -54.65 -2.63 -5.25
CA ALA A 1036 -53.86 -1.42 -5.34
C ALA A 1036 -53.99 -0.84 -6.75
N MET A 1037 -54.31 0.44 -6.87
CA MET A 1037 -54.48 1.13 -8.16
C MET A 1037 -53.86 2.52 -8.12
N LEU A 1038 -53.22 2.93 -9.23
CA LEU A 1038 -52.82 4.31 -9.45
C LEU A 1038 -54.06 5.15 -9.79
N CYS A 1039 -54.16 6.37 -9.26
CA CYS A 1039 -55.27 7.27 -9.57
C CYS A 1039 -54.86 8.74 -9.52
N SER A 1040 -55.63 9.58 -10.21
CA SER A 1040 -55.67 11.03 -10.08
C SER A 1040 -56.67 11.48 -9.00
N ALA A 1041 -56.73 12.78 -8.72
CA ALA A 1041 -57.77 13.35 -7.85
C ALA A 1041 -59.15 13.48 -8.54
N GLU A 1042 -59.18 13.37 -9.87
CA GLU A 1042 -60.38 13.53 -10.71
C GLU A 1042 -61.02 12.17 -11.04
N ASP A 1043 -60.30 11.07 -10.82
CA ASP A 1043 -60.78 9.73 -11.11
C ASP A 1043 -61.90 9.28 -10.14
N ASP A 1044 -62.82 8.48 -10.65
CA ASP A 1044 -63.81 7.77 -9.84
C ASP A 1044 -63.32 6.36 -9.49
N LEU A 1045 -63.51 5.96 -8.23
CA LEU A 1045 -63.22 4.61 -7.75
C LEU A 1045 -64.50 3.79 -7.71
N LEU A 1046 -64.43 2.55 -8.21
CA LEU A 1046 -65.50 1.58 -8.17
C LEU A 1046 -65.10 0.36 -7.34
N LEU A 1047 -65.76 0.21 -6.19
CA LEU A 1047 -65.62 -0.95 -5.32
C LEU A 1047 -66.76 -1.94 -5.60
N VAL A 1048 -66.45 -3.24 -5.63
CA VAL A 1048 -67.45 -4.30 -5.86
C VAL A 1048 -67.33 -5.35 -4.76
N SER A 1049 -68.46 -5.77 -4.19
CA SER A 1049 -68.54 -6.80 -3.15
C SER A 1049 -68.81 -8.19 -3.72
N ALA A 1050 -68.43 -9.23 -2.98
CA ALA A 1050 -68.67 -10.62 -3.35
C ALA A 1050 -70.19 -10.94 -3.48
N ASN A 1051 -71.06 -10.32 -2.68
CA ASN A 1051 -72.51 -10.50 -2.80
C ASN A 1051 -73.16 -9.60 -3.88
N GLY A 1052 -72.37 -8.90 -4.69
CA GLY A 1052 -72.88 -8.20 -5.87
C GLY A 1052 -73.37 -6.79 -5.61
N GLN A 1053 -72.88 -6.11 -4.57
CA GLN A 1053 -73.05 -4.67 -4.41
C GLN A 1053 -71.88 -3.94 -5.06
N SER A 1054 -72.07 -2.69 -5.49
CA SER A 1054 -70.98 -1.81 -5.90
C SER A 1054 -71.18 -0.38 -5.42
N ILE A 1055 -70.10 0.33 -5.16
CA ILE A 1055 -70.15 1.76 -4.86
C ILE A 1055 -69.12 2.48 -5.72
N ARG A 1056 -69.59 3.51 -6.42
CA ARG A 1056 -68.76 4.45 -7.19
C ARG A 1056 -68.66 5.75 -6.43
N PHE A 1057 -67.48 6.30 -6.22
CA PHE A 1057 -67.29 7.63 -5.62
C PHE A 1057 -65.99 8.26 -6.11
N SER A 1058 -65.93 9.59 -6.14
CA SER A 1058 -64.76 10.33 -6.64
C SER A 1058 -63.59 10.29 -5.68
N ALA A 1059 -62.38 10.22 -6.22
CA ALA A 1059 -61.12 10.20 -5.47
C ALA A 1059 -60.64 11.61 -5.07
N THR A 1060 -61.51 12.62 -5.07
CA THR A 1060 -61.16 14.01 -4.71
C THR A 1060 -60.59 14.09 -3.29
N ASP A 1061 -59.77 15.10 -3.01
CA ASP A 1061 -59.16 15.28 -1.68
C ASP A 1061 -60.19 15.53 -0.57
N GLU A 1062 -61.36 16.06 -0.92
CA GLU A 1062 -62.50 16.22 -0.01
C GLU A 1062 -63.16 14.88 0.35
N ALA A 1063 -63.38 14.03 -0.65
CA ALA A 1063 -64.02 12.72 -0.46
C ALA A 1063 -63.06 11.70 0.16
N LEU A 1064 -61.82 11.66 -0.31
CA LEU A 1064 -60.78 10.74 0.10
C LEU A 1064 -59.44 11.46 0.26
N ARG A 1065 -59.20 12.07 1.43
CA ARG A 1065 -57.94 12.78 1.70
C ARG A 1065 -56.71 11.86 1.57
N PRO A 1066 -55.58 12.35 1.04
CA PRO A 1066 -54.32 11.62 1.07
C PRO A 1066 -53.82 11.44 2.51
N MET A 1067 -53.36 10.24 2.84
CA MET A 1067 -52.89 9.84 4.17
C MET A 1067 -51.50 9.23 4.08
N GLY A 1068 -50.76 9.23 5.19
CA GLY A 1068 -49.46 8.56 5.26
C GLY A 1068 -49.55 7.03 5.12
N ARG A 1069 -48.41 6.41 4.79
CA ARG A 1069 -48.27 4.96 4.58
C ARG A 1069 -48.73 4.08 5.75
N ALA A 1070 -48.28 4.36 6.98
CA ALA A 1070 -48.60 3.56 8.17
C ALA A 1070 -49.96 3.93 8.80
N THR A 1071 -51.02 4.05 8.00
CA THR A 1071 -52.39 4.32 8.47
C THR A 1071 -53.36 3.31 7.86
N SER A 1072 -54.54 3.11 8.48
CA SER A 1072 -55.51 2.07 8.10
C SER A 1072 -56.55 2.50 7.05
N GLY A 1073 -56.52 3.75 6.58
CA GLY A 1073 -57.52 4.27 5.64
C GLY A 1073 -58.88 4.60 6.26
N VAL A 1074 -59.85 4.89 5.39
CA VAL A 1074 -61.23 5.29 5.74
C VAL A 1074 -62.24 4.33 5.12
N GLN A 1075 -63.48 4.30 5.63
CA GLN A 1075 -64.50 3.43 5.04
C GLN A 1075 -64.84 3.85 3.61
N GLY A 1076 -64.64 2.94 2.66
CA GLY A 1076 -65.00 3.08 1.25
C GLY A 1076 -66.35 2.44 0.93
N MET A 1077 -66.61 1.24 1.46
CA MET A 1077 -67.87 0.52 1.27
C MET A 1077 -68.26 -0.20 2.57
N ARG A 1078 -69.54 -0.18 2.96
CA ARG A 1078 -70.03 -0.86 4.15
C ARG A 1078 -70.72 -2.19 3.78
N PHE A 1079 -70.31 -3.26 4.45
CA PHE A 1079 -70.88 -4.59 4.25
C PHE A 1079 -71.96 -4.94 5.28
N ASN A 1080 -72.87 -5.85 4.91
CA ASN A 1080 -73.71 -6.57 5.87
C ASN A 1080 -72.95 -7.83 6.35
N ALA A 1081 -73.42 -8.51 7.40
CA ALA A 1081 -72.78 -9.76 7.87
C ALA A 1081 -72.63 -10.77 6.71
N ASP A 1082 -71.44 -11.39 6.61
CA ASP A 1082 -71.00 -12.34 5.56
C ASP A 1082 -70.69 -11.79 4.14
N ASP A 1083 -70.52 -10.48 3.93
CA ASP A 1083 -70.02 -9.89 2.67
C ASP A 1083 -68.62 -9.28 2.82
N TYR A 1084 -67.87 -9.18 1.72
CA TYR A 1084 -66.53 -8.61 1.67
C TYR A 1084 -66.20 -7.99 0.31
N LEU A 1085 -65.18 -7.14 0.29
CA LEU A 1085 -64.71 -6.49 -0.94
C LEU A 1085 -64.05 -7.50 -1.87
N LEU A 1086 -64.51 -7.57 -3.11
CA LEU A 1086 -63.97 -8.44 -4.16
C LEU A 1086 -62.94 -7.72 -5.03
N SER A 1087 -63.18 -6.47 -5.39
CA SER A 1087 -62.30 -5.72 -6.30
C SER A 1087 -62.36 -4.22 -6.08
N LEU A 1088 -61.23 -3.55 -6.30
CA LEU A 1088 -61.10 -2.10 -6.48
C LEU A 1088 -60.75 -1.82 -7.94
N ASN A 1089 -61.50 -0.95 -8.61
CA ASN A 1089 -61.21 -0.52 -9.98
C ASN A 1089 -61.27 1.00 -10.11
N VAL A 1090 -60.50 1.56 -11.04
CA VAL A 1090 -60.56 2.99 -11.43
C VAL A 1090 -61.43 3.09 -12.68
N VAL A 1091 -62.46 3.93 -12.63
CA VAL A 1091 -63.44 4.10 -13.72
C VAL A 1091 -62.78 4.76 -14.92
N ARG A 1092 -63.04 4.21 -16.12
CA ARG A 1092 -62.65 4.79 -17.41
C ARG A 1092 -63.89 4.95 -18.29
N GLU A 1093 -63.99 6.05 -19.01
CA GLU A 1093 -65.09 6.28 -19.97
C GLU A 1093 -65.09 5.20 -21.07
N ASP A 1094 -66.26 4.92 -21.64
CA ASP A 1094 -66.46 3.93 -22.72
C ASP A 1094 -66.07 2.47 -22.38
N THR A 1095 -66.01 2.14 -21.08
CA THR A 1095 -65.72 0.77 -20.61
C THR A 1095 -66.92 0.09 -19.94
N TYR A 1096 -66.79 -1.21 -19.70
CA TYR A 1096 -67.79 -2.05 -19.07
C TYR A 1096 -67.26 -2.65 -17.77
N LEU A 1097 -68.10 -2.71 -16.73
CA LEU A 1097 -67.86 -3.60 -15.60
C LEU A 1097 -68.37 -4.99 -15.95
N LEU A 1098 -67.44 -5.94 -16.05
CA LEU A 1098 -67.74 -7.35 -16.20
C LEU A 1098 -67.68 -8.07 -14.86
N VAL A 1099 -68.74 -8.79 -14.53
CA VAL A 1099 -68.85 -9.57 -13.30
C VAL A 1099 -69.18 -11.02 -13.61
N ALA A 1100 -68.58 -11.95 -12.87
CA ALA A 1100 -68.84 -13.39 -12.99
C ALA A 1100 -69.17 -14.03 -11.63
N THR A 1101 -70.10 -14.97 -11.61
CA THR A 1101 -70.51 -15.73 -10.42
C THR A 1101 -69.84 -17.10 -10.36
N ALA A 1102 -69.74 -17.67 -9.15
CA ALA A 1102 -69.19 -19.02 -8.92
C ALA A 1102 -69.93 -20.12 -9.72
N GLY A 1103 -71.21 -19.91 -10.05
CA GLY A 1103 -72.00 -20.81 -10.90
C GLY A 1103 -71.77 -20.66 -12.41
N GLY A 1104 -70.76 -19.90 -12.84
CA GLY A 1104 -70.38 -19.77 -14.26
C GLY A 1104 -71.27 -18.84 -15.07
N TYR A 1105 -71.92 -17.86 -14.43
CA TYR A 1105 -72.72 -16.83 -15.10
C TYR A 1105 -71.97 -15.51 -15.11
N ALA A 1106 -71.99 -14.80 -16.23
CA ALA A 1106 -71.34 -13.49 -16.35
C ALA A 1106 -72.22 -12.48 -17.09
N LYS A 1107 -71.93 -11.20 -16.88
CA LYS A 1107 -72.48 -10.09 -17.66
C LYS A 1107 -71.50 -8.94 -17.70
N ARG A 1108 -71.65 -8.10 -18.73
CA ARG A 1108 -70.99 -6.80 -18.80
C ARG A 1108 -72.01 -5.68 -18.74
N THR A 1109 -71.72 -4.66 -17.95
CA THR A 1109 -72.62 -3.52 -17.70
C THR A 1109 -71.86 -2.24 -18.00
N ALA A 1110 -72.49 -1.32 -18.73
CA ALA A 1110 -71.83 -0.07 -19.10
C ALA A 1110 -71.50 0.75 -17.84
N ILE A 1111 -70.32 1.38 -17.79
CA ILE A 1111 -69.84 2.04 -16.57
C ILE A 1111 -70.71 3.26 -16.20
N GLU A 1112 -71.38 3.85 -17.19
CA GLU A 1112 -72.32 4.98 -17.06
C GLU A 1112 -73.57 4.60 -16.25
N GLU A 1113 -73.92 3.31 -16.19
CA GLU A 1113 -75.03 2.86 -15.36
C GLU A 1113 -74.71 2.95 -13.86
N TYR A 1114 -73.43 2.98 -13.49
CA TYR A 1114 -72.98 3.12 -12.10
C TYR A 1114 -72.85 4.60 -11.76
N THR A 1115 -73.89 5.15 -11.14
CA THR A 1115 -73.92 6.55 -10.67
C THR A 1115 -73.02 6.74 -9.46
N ALA A 1116 -72.26 7.84 -9.42
CA ALA A 1116 -71.44 8.21 -8.26
C ALA A 1116 -72.30 8.46 -7.00
N GLN A 1117 -71.78 8.07 -5.84
CA GLN A 1117 -72.39 8.17 -4.52
C GLN A 1117 -71.36 8.67 -3.51
N GLY A 1118 -71.79 9.02 -2.29
CA GLY A 1118 -70.87 9.28 -1.19
C GLY A 1118 -70.19 7.99 -0.71
N ARG A 1119 -68.88 8.03 -0.42
CA ARG A 1119 -68.13 6.88 0.12
C ARG A 1119 -68.72 6.37 1.44
N GLY A 1120 -68.50 5.09 1.74
CA GLY A 1120 -68.92 4.46 2.99
C GLY A 1120 -70.38 4.02 3.02
N GLY A 1121 -71.11 4.15 1.91
CA GLY A 1121 -72.43 3.57 1.71
C GLY A 1121 -72.40 2.06 1.50
N LYS A 1122 -73.59 1.43 1.43
CA LYS A 1122 -73.74 -0.01 1.11
C LYS A 1122 -73.59 -0.32 -0.38
N GLY A 1123 -73.60 0.70 -1.22
CA GLY A 1123 -73.60 0.56 -2.67
C GLY A 1123 -74.96 0.21 -3.26
N ILE A 1124 -74.95 0.02 -4.58
CA ILE A 1124 -76.07 -0.36 -5.43
C ILE A 1124 -75.83 -1.72 -6.05
N LEU A 1125 -76.93 -2.39 -6.36
CA LEU A 1125 -76.95 -3.77 -6.79
C LEU A 1125 -76.34 -3.91 -8.20
N THR A 1126 -75.21 -4.59 -8.31
CA THR A 1126 -74.45 -4.86 -9.55
C THR A 1126 -74.95 -6.09 -10.29
N ILE A 1127 -75.50 -7.08 -9.58
CA ILE A 1127 -76.07 -8.30 -10.13
C ILE A 1127 -77.22 -8.76 -9.25
N GLN A 1128 -78.30 -9.27 -9.83
CA GLN A 1128 -79.39 -9.82 -9.03
C GLN A 1128 -78.97 -11.16 -8.41
N TYR A 1129 -78.79 -11.17 -7.08
CA TYR A 1129 -78.36 -12.36 -6.34
C TYR A 1129 -79.33 -13.53 -6.53
N ASP A 1130 -78.79 -14.70 -6.84
CA ASP A 1130 -79.51 -15.95 -7.00
C ASP A 1130 -78.71 -17.06 -6.29
N PRO A 1131 -79.24 -17.69 -5.21
CA PRO A 1131 -78.52 -18.70 -4.43
C PRO A 1131 -78.00 -19.86 -5.28
N LYS A 1132 -78.68 -20.20 -6.40
CA LYS A 1132 -78.27 -21.27 -7.30
C LYS A 1132 -77.06 -20.90 -8.17
N ARG A 1133 -76.76 -19.61 -8.34
CA ARG A 1133 -75.66 -19.10 -9.18
C ARG A 1133 -74.41 -18.74 -8.38
N GLY A 1134 -74.51 -18.73 -7.04
CA GLY A 1134 -73.39 -18.41 -6.15
C GLY A 1134 -73.04 -16.92 -6.07
N ARG A 1135 -72.02 -16.60 -5.26
CA ARG A 1135 -71.46 -15.24 -5.11
C ARG A 1135 -70.63 -14.85 -6.33
N LEU A 1136 -70.28 -13.56 -6.45
CA LEU A 1136 -69.31 -13.09 -7.43
C LEU A 1136 -67.91 -13.61 -7.09
N VAL A 1137 -67.19 -14.02 -8.13
CA VAL A 1137 -65.81 -14.56 -8.05
C VAL A 1137 -64.80 -13.67 -8.77
N GLY A 1138 -65.27 -12.74 -9.60
CA GLY A 1138 -64.43 -11.65 -10.10
C GLY A 1138 -65.26 -10.51 -10.67
N ALA A 1139 -64.64 -9.32 -10.66
CA ALA A 1139 -65.19 -8.09 -11.21
C ALA A 1139 -64.05 -7.26 -11.82
N LEU A 1140 -64.11 -7.05 -13.14
CA LEU A 1140 -63.04 -6.45 -13.93
C LEU A 1140 -63.62 -5.34 -14.82
N ILE A 1141 -62.87 -4.26 -15.01
CA ILE A 1141 -63.17 -3.28 -16.06
C ILE A 1141 -62.58 -3.78 -17.39
N VAL A 1142 -63.44 -3.85 -18.40
CA VAL A 1142 -63.11 -4.36 -19.73
C VAL A 1142 -63.66 -3.45 -20.81
N ASP A 1143 -62.96 -3.37 -21.93
CA ASP A 1143 -63.44 -2.80 -23.19
C ASP A 1143 -64.03 -3.92 -24.07
N ASP A 1144 -64.49 -3.60 -25.29
CA ASP A 1144 -65.07 -4.59 -26.20
C ASP A 1144 -64.04 -5.62 -26.72
N ASP A 1145 -62.77 -5.23 -26.79
CA ASP A 1145 -61.67 -6.01 -27.36
C ASP A 1145 -60.94 -6.88 -26.32
N SER A 1146 -61.15 -6.60 -25.04
CA SER A 1146 -60.62 -7.36 -23.92
C SER A 1146 -60.96 -8.84 -24.02
N GLU A 1147 -59.99 -9.71 -23.73
CA GLU A 1147 -60.23 -11.14 -23.57
C GLU A 1147 -60.12 -11.56 -22.10
N LEU A 1148 -60.81 -12.64 -21.75
CA LEU A 1148 -60.93 -13.11 -20.37
C LEU A 1148 -60.59 -14.59 -20.28
N TYR A 1149 -59.89 -14.96 -19.22
CA TYR A 1149 -59.76 -16.33 -18.77
C TYR A 1149 -60.72 -16.60 -17.61
N ALA A 1150 -61.41 -17.73 -17.68
CA ALA A 1150 -62.30 -18.24 -16.64
C ALA A 1150 -61.78 -19.59 -16.16
N ILE A 1151 -61.49 -19.71 -14.85
CA ILE A 1151 -60.82 -20.86 -14.24
C ILE A 1151 -61.80 -21.62 -13.35
N THR A 1152 -61.95 -22.93 -13.54
CA THR A 1152 -62.86 -23.78 -12.75
C THR A 1152 -62.13 -24.57 -11.65
N SER A 1153 -62.88 -25.06 -10.66
CA SER A 1153 -62.37 -25.91 -9.57
C SER A 1153 -61.80 -27.26 -10.02
N GLY A 1154 -62.21 -27.73 -11.20
CA GLY A 1154 -61.64 -28.92 -11.85
C GLY A 1154 -60.39 -28.65 -12.70
N GLY A 1155 -59.84 -27.43 -12.67
CA GLY A 1155 -58.64 -27.04 -13.45
C GLY A 1155 -58.91 -26.68 -14.90
N GLY A 1156 -60.17 -26.55 -15.32
CA GLY A 1156 -60.54 -26.12 -16.67
C GLY A 1156 -60.36 -24.62 -16.85
N VAL A 1157 -59.66 -24.21 -17.92
CA VAL A 1157 -59.47 -22.79 -18.29
C VAL A 1157 -60.15 -22.51 -19.62
N ILE A 1158 -61.03 -21.51 -19.67
CA ILE A 1158 -61.71 -21.07 -20.90
C ILE A 1158 -61.33 -19.62 -21.21
N ARG A 1159 -60.91 -19.37 -22.46
CA ARG A 1159 -60.70 -18.04 -23.03
C ARG A 1159 -61.99 -17.56 -23.69
N THR A 1160 -62.44 -16.35 -23.40
CA THR A 1160 -63.67 -15.77 -23.97
C THR A 1160 -63.48 -14.27 -24.15
N ALA A 1161 -63.83 -13.74 -25.33
CA ALA A 1161 -63.77 -12.31 -25.58
C ALA A 1161 -64.89 -11.58 -24.81
N ALA A 1162 -64.58 -10.44 -24.20
CA ALA A 1162 -65.52 -9.63 -23.43
C ALA A 1162 -66.77 -9.26 -24.24
N ARG A 1163 -66.62 -8.97 -25.55
CA ARG A 1163 -67.76 -8.72 -26.44
C ARG A 1163 -68.81 -9.84 -26.50
N GLN A 1164 -68.38 -11.10 -26.31
CA GLN A 1164 -69.27 -12.28 -26.33
C GLN A 1164 -70.09 -12.41 -25.03
N VAL A 1165 -69.65 -11.78 -23.95
CA VAL A 1165 -70.41 -11.69 -22.71
C VAL A 1165 -71.55 -10.69 -22.92
N ARG A 1166 -72.79 -11.08 -22.59
CA ARG A 1166 -73.96 -10.25 -22.88
C ARG A 1166 -73.90 -8.91 -22.14
N LYS A 1167 -74.08 -7.81 -22.90
CA LYS A 1167 -74.36 -6.48 -22.35
C LYS A 1167 -75.76 -6.48 -21.72
N ALA A 1168 -75.83 -6.18 -20.43
CA ALA A 1168 -77.08 -6.17 -19.68
C ALA A 1168 -77.01 -5.14 -18.56
N GLY A 1169 -78.17 -4.60 -18.15
CA GLY A 1169 -78.22 -3.62 -17.08
C GLY A 1169 -77.77 -4.17 -15.72
N ARG A 1170 -77.56 -3.27 -14.75
CA ARG A 1170 -77.08 -3.61 -13.41
C ARG A 1170 -77.90 -4.70 -12.70
N GLN A 1171 -79.22 -4.55 -12.57
CA GLN A 1171 -80.08 -5.48 -11.84
C GLN A 1171 -80.53 -6.70 -12.66
N THR A 1172 -79.62 -7.33 -13.39
CA THR A 1172 -79.90 -8.55 -14.16
C THR A 1172 -79.08 -9.72 -13.64
N LYS A 1173 -79.50 -10.96 -13.94
CA LYS A 1173 -78.82 -12.18 -13.45
C LYS A 1173 -77.61 -12.62 -14.29
N GLY A 1174 -77.38 -12.01 -15.45
CA GLY A 1174 -76.36 -12.44 -16.42
C GLY A 1174 -76.69 -13.72 -17.19
N VAL A 1175 -75.86 -14.04 -18.17
CA VAL A 1175 -75.97 -15.23 -19.02
C VAL A 1175 -74.89 -16.24 -18.66
N ARG A 1176 -75.09 -17.49 -19.05
CA ARG A 1176 -74.12 -18.55 -18.79
C ARG A 1176 -72.87 -18.28 -19.62
N LEU A 1177 -71.73 -18.10 -18.94
CA LEU A 1177 -70.42 -17.93 -19.57
C LEU A 1177 -69.90 -19.28 -20.05
N MET A 1178 -70.11 -20.34 -19.26
CA MET A 1178 -69.64 -21.69 -19.56
C MET A 1178 -70.54 -22.78 -18.96
N ASN A 1179 -70.47 -23.99 -19.52
CA ASN A 1179 -71.09 -25.17 -18.94
C ASN A 1179 -70.16 -25.79 -17.89
N LEU A 1180 -70.43 -25.55 -16.61
CA LEU A 1180 -69.78 -26.25 -15.49
C LEU A 1180 -70.34 -27.68 -15.33
N GLY A 1181 -69.48 -28.64 -14.99
CA GLY A 1181 -69.87 -30.00 -14.61
C GLY A 1181 -70.60 -30.05 -13.27
N GLU A 1182 -71.23 -31.18 -12.95
CA GLU A 1182 -71.98 -31.35 -11.69
C GLU A 1182 -71.01 -31.31 -10.49
N GLY A 1183 -71.08 -30.23 -9.68
CA GLY A 1183 -70.16 -29.98 -8.55
C GLY A 1183 -68.99 -29.02 -8.85
N ASP A 1184 -68.77 -28.64 -10.11
CA ASP A 1184 -67.73 -27.66 -10.48
C ASP A 1184 -68.21 -26.23 -10.27
N THR A 1185 -67.31 -25.38 -9.78
CA THR A 1185 -67.52 -23.94 -9.62
C THR A 1185 -66.44 -23.15 -10.34
N LEU A 1186 -66.78 -21.94 -10.79
CA LEU A 1186 -65.83 -20.96 -11.28
C LEU A 1186 -65.07 -20.36 -10.09
N ILE A 1187 -63.75 -20.46 -10.09
CA ILE A 1187 -62.88 -19.96 -9.00
C ILE A 1187 -62.48 -18.51 -9.24
N ALA A 1188 -62.08 -18.16 -10.46
CA ALA A 1188 -61.57 -16.84 -10.78
C ALA A 1188 -61.80 -16.46 -12.25
N ILE A 1189 -61.80 -15.16 -12.52
CA ILE A 1189 -61.71 -14.59 -13.86
C ILE A 1189 -60.56 -13.58 -13.91
N ALA A 1190 -59.81 -13.56 -15.02
CA ALA A 1190 -58.71 -12.63 -15.25
C ALA A 1190 -58.75 -12.08 -16.67
N ARG A 1191 -58.30 -10.83 -16.88
CA ARG A 1191 -58.13 -10.23 -18.21
C ARG A 1191 -56.86 -10.79 -18.85
N ASN A 1192 -56.93 -11.20 -20.12
CA ASN A 1192 -55.76 -11.56 -20.91
C ASN A 1192 -54.97 -10.29 -21.25
N ALA A 1193 -53.64 -10.34 -21.14
CA ALA A 1193 -52.76 -9.19 -21.37
C ALA A 1193 -52.28 -9.05 -22.83
N ASP A 1194 -52.67 -9.97 -23.72
CA ASP A 1194 -52.37 -9.87 -25.15
C ASP A 1194 -53.38 -8.91 -25.83
N GLU A 1195 -53.04 -7.63 -25.97
CA GLU A 1195 -53.65 -6.77 -26.98
C GLU A 1195 -52.88 -6.98 -28.30
N GLU A 1196 -53.54 -7.48 -29.35
CA GLU A 1196 -52.98 -7.46 -30.70
C GLU A 1196 -52.77 -6.00 -31.09
N ALA A 1197 -51.50 -5.57 -31.17
CA ALA A 1197 -51.12 -4.25 -31.64
C ALA A 1197 -51.81 -3.96 -32.98
N ALA A 1198 -52.64 -2.92 -33.02
CA ALA A 1198 -53.19 -2.40 -34.26
C ALA A 1198 -52.04 -2.02 -35.18
N ASP A 1199 -51.97 -2.64 -36.36
CA ASP A 1199 -51.06 -2.26 -37.45
C ASP A 1199 -51.37 -0.82 -37.87
N ASP A 1200 -50.58 0.12 -37.39
CA ASP A 1200 -50.62 1.53 -37.80
C ASP A 1200 -49.75 1.69 -39.06
N ASP A 1201 -50.29 1.24 -40.20
CA ASP A 1201 -49.80 1.63 -41.53
C ASP A 1201 -50.29 3.07 -41.80
N SER A 1202 -49.46 4.07 -41.50
CA SER A 1202 -49.52 5.36 -42.19
C SER A 1202 -48.13 5.95 -42.42
N ASP A 1203 -47.77 6.01 -43.70
CA ASP A 1203 -46.62 6.71 -44.26
C ASP A 1203 -46.60 8.20 -43.90
N SER A 1204 -45.49 8.67 -43.32
CA SER A 1204 -44.84 9.96 -43.67
C SER A 1204 -43.42 10.03 -43.15
#